data_AF-A0A496ZMY3-F1
#
_entry.id   AF-A0A496ZMY3-F1
#
_cell.length_a   1.000
_cell.length_b   1.000
_cell.length_c   1.000
_cell.angle_alpha   90.00
_cell.angle_beta   90.00
_cell.angle_gamma   90.00
#
_symmetry.space_group_name_H-M   'P 1'
#
loop_
_entity.id
_entity.type
_entity.pdbx_description
1 polymer ?
#
loop_
_entity_poly.entity_id
_entity_poly.type
_entity_poly.pdbx_seq_one_letter_code
_entity_poly.pdbx_strand_id
1 'polypeptide(L)'
;MAFNTNLPHESYVSQSQQTVFTFDFKIYEKNDLIITKGIPSVGEDDWTIVPHTEFDVTINGDDGGTVYFLTPQTFGTNVILERHLTVDRYIEYKKNGDLYAEILNIDQDYQTYLIQDANYRAGDSYRNAIGYGHVSTRMPEPSAGAVLVWNDDETALINNIELGLEIDDAIKAVKYAREWAVNPILELVDDGFNPPDFSSYHYSNISKESAVYAKNWENYSQDWSSNPVDDKVNDGVNPEGYSSYHWSVMSRLSAQGLFLVGTWNPNDGIAPKHPNPSEIKNGDYWVVTEDSIADVYGFQWHTTDKIVYLDTHTPDPYIKLANYVHWDNIFAAPSNTMNEINEVIAIEKIHFDINFSANSLVVRQNGIVLSPANYTEDTFVDGVSPGFTLITTPEVGDNIHAQGIAFMLPPTTTVTEFYRGHAETLTAESYATRFIDGSGSQEEFVIIYESNGDGTYSEFPQVDVFSSKWYDAHVTNITEDQIQDIIDEGTTQVDRVIDEGDTQIALVIAEGTTQTERVEAAGDAGELSAWDSEAEAMTSDSYATEPMDVFVKEFTSNGDGTFTETATTDYSSFHWSEKAKFAATGLVYLGTWDASTGAYPPAGTDTGDFYIISVAGTIDSVYYVPGDWLIWDATQVKYVGIFQSTDWTTIANIPDNVTNAITAVELQVETDRALAAEQANTDNITTNTLDIAKKIDSVTTNDLGSDRIANMVSIAKADYDQLVPVANTLYIIVG
;
A
#
# COMPACT_ATOMS: atom_id res chain seq x y z
N MET A 1 -39.23 10.57 -7.98
CA MET A 1 -38.15 11.42 -8.51
C MET A 1 -36.94 10.54 -8.65
N ALA A 2 -36.46 10.31 -9.87
CA ALA A 2 -35.26 9.52 -10.11
C ALA A 2 -34.18 10.51 -10.50
N PHE A 3 -33.32 10.84 -9.53
CA PHE A 3 -32.12 11.63 -9.80
C PHE A 3 -31.14 10.73 -10.56
N ASN A 4 -30.71 11.15 -11.75
CA ASN A 4 -29.63 10.48 -12.48
C ASN A 4 -28.30 10.72 -11.74
N THR A 5 -27.71 9.66 -11.20
CA THR A 5 -26.45 9.70 -10.43
C THR A 5 -25.19 9.58 -11.28
N ASN A 6 -25.31 9.45 -12.60
CA ASN A 6 -24.16 9.32 -13.49
C ASN A 6 -23.27 10.55 -13.40
N LEU A 7 -21.98 10.35 -13.65
CA LEU A 7 -21.01 11.43 -13.64
C LEU A 7 -21.37 12.46 -14.71
N PRO A 8 -21.13 13.77 -14.48
CA PRO A 8 -21.45 14.82 -15.44
C PRO A 8 -20.49 14.84 -16.64
N HIS A 9 -19.80 13.74 -16.95
CA HIS A 9 -18.90 13.65 -18.08
C HIS A 9 -18.84 12.23 -18.65
N GLU A 10 -18.45 12.13 -19.92
CA GLU A 10 -18.16 10.86 -20.59
C GLU A 10 -17.02 11.05 -21.59
N SER A 11 -16.15 10.04 -21.71
CA SER A 11 -14.96 10.09 -22.57
C SER A 11 -14.95 8.95 -23.57
N TYR A 12 -14.62 9.28 -24.81
CA TYR A 12 -14.62 8.35 -25.94
C TYR A 12 -13.32 8.43 -26.70
N VAL A 13 -12.85 7.30 -27.24
CA VAL A 13 -11.83 7.27 -28.29
C VAL A 13 -12.54 7.01 -29.61
N SER A 14 -12.53 7.99 -30.52
CA SER A 14 -13.30 7.91 -31.75
C SER A 14 -12.75 6.85 -32.70
N GLN A 15 -13.66 6.04 -33.24
CA GLN A 15 -13.34 5.18 -34.37
C GLN A 15 -13.20 6.02 -35.66
N SER A 16 -12.67 5.41 -36.72
CA SER A 16 -12.46 6.11 -37.99
C SER A 16 -13.80 6.62 -38.53
N GLN A 17 -13.91 7.94 -38.72
CA GLN A 17 -15.09 8.64 -39.24
C GLN A 17 -16.34 8.54 -38.35
N GLN A 18 -16.18 8.36 -37.04
CA GLN A 18 -17.30 8.39 -36.10
C GLN A 18 -17.87 9.82 -35.97
N THR A 19 -19.19 9.96 -36.09
CA THR A 19 -19.92 11.23 -35.96
C THR A 19 -20.90 11.25 -34.79
N VAL A 20 -21.17 10.10 -34.18
CA VAL A 20 -22.22 9.95 -33.16
C VAL A 20 -21.60 9.47 -31.86
N PHE A 21 -21.93 10.17 -30.78
CA PHE A 21 -21.50 9.88 -29.43
C PHE A 21 -22.69 10.03 -28.50
N THR A 22 -22.93 9.05 -27.64
CA THR A 22 -23.99 9.13 -26.64
C THR A 22 -23.49 9.84 -25.40
N PHE A 23 -24.39 10.23 -24.51
CA PHE A 23 -24.03 10.53 -23.13
C PHE A 23 -25.17 10.09 -22.22
N ASP A 24 -24.87 9.67 -21.00
CA ASP A 24 -25.85 9.12 -20.08
C ASP A 24 -26.21 10.05 -18.89
N PHE A 25 -25.81 11.33 -18.95
CA PHE A 25 -26.11 12.34 -17.93
C PHE A 25 -27.11 13.40 -18.41
N LYS A 26 -27.99 13.88 -17.53
CA LYS A 26 -29.01 14.89 -17.86
C LYS A 26 -28.40 16.25 -18.21
N ILE A 27 -28.82 16.85 -19.32
CA ILE A 27 -28.63 18.27 -19.68
C ILE A 27 -29.99 18.91 -19.97
N TYR A 28 -30.13 20.23 -19.86
CA TYR A 28 -31.42 20.93 -20.10
C TYR A 28 -31.47 21.59 -21.47
N GLU A 29 -30.34 22.11 -21.94
CA GLU A 29 -30.19 22.69 -23.25
C GLU A 29 -28.83 22.34 -23.89
N LYS A 30 -28.72 22.58 -25.20
CA LYS A 30 -27.49 22.31 -25.97
C LYS A 30 -26.26 23.06 -25.40
N ASN A 31 -26.46 24.24 -24.82
CA ASN A 31 -25.37 25.05 -24.27
C ASN A 31 -24.82 24.50 -22.96
N ASP A 32 -25.57 23.62 -22.28
CA ASP A 32 -25.11 22.96 -21.06
C ASP A 32 -24.06 21.88 -21.35
N LEU A 33 -23.78 21.58 -22.63
CA LEU A 33 -22.78 20.60 -23.03
C LEU A 33 -21.52 21.31 -23.53
N ILE A 34 -20.40 21.03 -22.88
CA ILE A 34 -19.05 21.36 -23.35
C ILE A 34 -18.46 20.09 -23.96
N ILE A 35 -17.88 20.23 -25.15
CA ILE A 35 -17.23 19.14 -25.84
C ILE A 35 -15.78 19.53 -26.07
N THR A 36 -14.86 18.68 -25.63
CA THR A 36 -13.43 18.86 -25.86
C THR A 36 -12.91 17.68 -26.67
N LYS A 37 -12.10 17.94 -27.70
CA LYS A 37 -11.46 16.90 -28.50
C LYS A 37 -9.95 17.09 -28.56
N GLY A 38 -9.20 15.99 -28.60
CA GLY A 38 -7.75 16.01 -28.76
C GLY A 38 -7.23 14.67 -29.27
N ILE A 39 -6.05 14.65 -29.90
CA ILE A 39 -5.39 13.39 -30.28
C ILE A 39 -4.29 13.15 -29.24
N PRO A 40 -4.26 12.01 -28.54
CA PRO A 40 -3.13 11.64 -27.68
C PRO A 40 -1.97 11.22 -28.59
N SER A 41 -1.36 12.17 -29.30
CA SER A 41 -0.10 11.96 -30.01
C SER A 41 1.04 12.46 -29.13
N VAL A 42 2.13 11.70 -29.16
CA VAL A 42 3.33 11.90 -28.35
C VAL A 42 4.02 13.22 -28.76
N GLY A 43 3.62 14.35 -28.19
CA GLY A 43 4.40 15.58 -28.31
C GLY A 43 3.65 16.92 -28.23
N GLU A 44 2.34 16.99 -28.53
CA GLU A 44 1.55 18.23 -28.41
C GLU A 44 0.12 17.89 -27.99
N ASP A 45 -0.25 18.30 -26.77
CA ASP A 45 -1.61 18.21 -26.23
C ASP A 45 -2.51 19.26 -26.89
N ASP A 46 -2.91 19.03 -28.14
CA ASP A 46 -3.84 19.91 -28.87
C ASP A 46 -5.30 19.56 -28.50
N TRP A 47 -5.68 19.89 -27.27
CA TRP A 47 -7.06 19.80 -26.80
C TRP A 47 -7.82 21.07 -27.19
N THR A 48 -8.91 20.90 -27.94
CA THR A 48 -9.74 22.01 -28.43
C THR A 48 -11.18 21.86 -27.99
N ILE A 49 -11.75 22.96 -27.48
CA ILE A 49 -13.19 23.04 -27.22
C ILE A 49 -13.90 23.15 -28.58
N VAL A 50 -14.85 22.25 -28.81
CA VAL A 50 -15.65 22.20 -30.03
C VAL A 50 -16.77 23.24 -29.92
N PRO A 51 -16.85 24.22 -30.84
CA PRO A 51 -17.93 25.21 -30.83
C PRO A 51 -19.30 24.55 -31.02
N HIS A 52 -20.34 25.10 -30.38
CA HIS A 52 -21.74 24.61 -30.53
C HIS A 52 -22.28 24.65 -31.97
N THR A 53 -21.59 25.31 -32.90
CA THR A 53 -21.91 25.31 -34.33
C THR A 53 -21.40 24.07 -35.08
N GLU A 54 -20.54 23.25 -34.48
CA GLU A 54 -19.90 22.07 -35.12
C GLU A 54 -20.55 20.74 -34.74
N PHE A 55 -21.56 20.76 -33.88
CA PHE A 55 -22.31 19.57 -33.48
C PHE A 55 -23.78 19.92 -33.22
N ASP A 56 -24.64 18.92 -33.23
CA ASP A 56 -26.02 18.98 -32.73
C ASP A 56 -26.23 17.97 -31.60
N VAL A 57 -27.28 18.17 -30.81
CA VAL A 57 -27.59 17.34 -29.65
C VAL A 57 -29.07 16.97 -29.63
N THR A 58 -29.34 15.68 -29.43
CA THR A 58 -30.67 15.20 -29.04
C THR A 58 -30.66 14.94 -27.54
N ILE A 59 -31.56 15.58 -26.81
CA ILE A 59 -31.74 15.40 -25.35
C ILE A 59 -32.86 14.38 -25.13
N ASN A 60 -32.59 13.34 -24.37
CA ASN A 60 -33.53 12.26 -24.05
C ASN A 60 -33.95 12.30 -22.56
N GLY A 61 -34.35 13.48 -22.09
CA GLY A 61 -34.79 13.68 -20.70
C GLY A 61 -33.69 13.37 -19.69
N ASP A 62 -34.02 12.55 -18.68
CA ASP A 62 -33.11 12.19 -17.59
C ASP A 62 -32.08 11.12 -17.99
N ASP A 63 -32.31 10.39 -19.10
CA ASP A 63 -31.46 9.29 -19.55
C ASP A 63 -30.26 9.76 -20.41
N GLY A 64 -30.01 11.07 -20.45
CA GLY A 64 -28.93 11.68 -21.23
C GLY A 64 -29.32 12.04 -22.66
N GLY A 65 -28.52 11.66 -23.65
CA GLY A 65 -28.72 12.09 -25.02
C GLY A 65 -27.68 11.61 -26.03
N THR A 66 -27.64 12.28 -27.17
CA THR A 66 -26.73 11.94 -28.28
C THR A 66 -26.22 13.19 -28.96
N VAL A 67 -24.90 13.26 -29.12
CA VAL A 67 -24.18 14.27 -29.89
C VAL A 67 -23.96 13.77 -31.32
N TYR A 68 -24.21 14.66 -32.28
CA TYR A 68 -23.96 14.46 -33.71
C TYR A 68 -22.97 15.52 -34.20
N PHE A 69 -21.72 15.12 -34.43
CA PHE A 69 -20.73 15.99 -35.05
C PHE A 69 -21.05 16.21 -36.53
N LEU A 70 -20.94 17.46 -36.99
CA LEU A 70 -21.09 17.82 -38.40
C LEU A 70 -19.90 17.34 -39.24
N THR A 71 -18.72 17.22 -38.62
CA THR A 71 -17.49 16.71 -39.24
C THR A 71 -17.09 15.39 -38.55
N PRO A 72 -16.87 14.30 -39.30
CA PRO A 72 -16.41 13.03 -38.73
C PRO A 72 -15.09 13.16 -37.98
N GLN A 73 -14.99 12.50 -36.82
CA GLN A 73 -13.75 12.48 -36.04
C GLN A 73 -12.73 11.51 -36.65
N THR A 74 -11.45 11.89 -36.58
CA THR A 74 -10.32 11.05 -37.02
C THR A 74 -10.12 9.88 -36.08
N PHE A 75 -9.67 8.73 -36.58
CA PHE A 75 -9.40 7.56 -35.73
C PHE A 75 -8.43 7.91 -34.59
N GLY A 76 -8.78 7.53 -33.35
CA GLY A 76 -7.94 7.76 -32.17
C GLY A 76 -8.10 9.14 -31.52
N THR A 77 -9.04 9.97 -31.97
CA THR A 77 -9.34 11.25 -31.30
C THR A 77 -10.09 11.00 -30.00
N ASN A 78 -9.59 11.52 -28.89
CA ASN A 78 -10.32 11.57 -27.64
C ASN A 78 -11.42 12.64 -27.74
N VAL A 79 -12.64 12.28 -27.37
CA VAL A 79 -13.80 13.17 -27.30
C VAL A 79 -14.35 13.10 -25.88
N ILE A 80 -14.32 14.22 -25.18
CA ILE A 80 -14.86 14.37 -23.83
C ILE A 80 -16.13 15.21 -23.93
N LEU A 81 -17.22 14.67 -23.40
CA LEU A 81 -18.50 15.33 -23.26
C LEU A 81 -18.68 15.68 -21.78
N GLU A 82 -18.90 16.94 -21.44
CA GLU A 82 -19.05 17.40 -20.06
C GLU A 82 -20.28 18.29 -19.92
N ARG A 83 -21.07 18.07 -18.87
CA ARG A 83 -22.15 18.97 -18.50
C ARG A 83 -21.58 20.17 -17.73
N HIS A 84 -21.95 21.36 -18.18
CA HIS A 84 -21.69 22.62 -17.49
C HIS A 84 -22.99 23.41 -17.35
N LEU A 85 -23.59 23.37 -16.15
CA LEU A 85 -24.79 24.16 -15.86
C LEU A 85 -24.42 25.59 -15.43
N THR A 86 -25.18 26.56 -15.94
CA THR A 86 -25.07 27.97 -15.53
C THR A 86 -25.77 28.20 -14.18
N VAL A 87 -25.26 29.11 -13.36
CA VAL A 87 -25.90 29.48 -12.08
C VAL A 87 -27.02 30.50 -12.35
N ASP A 88 -28.03 30.07 -13.10
CA ASP A 88 -29.20 30.88 -13.46
C ASP A 88 -30.47 30.20 -12.97
N ARG A 89 -31.34 30.96 -12.28
CA ARG A 89 -32.64 30.45 -11.83
C ARG A 89 -33.73 30.87 -12.80
N TYR A 90 -34.24 29.91 -13.58
CA TYR A 90 -35.25 30.17 -14.61
C TYR A 90 -36.70 30.13 -14.13
N ILE A 91 -36.97 29.59 -12.93
CA ILE A 91 -38.34 29.38 -12.42
C ILE A 91 -38.74 30.48 -11.43
N GLU A 92 -39.67 31.34 -11.84
CA GLU A 92 -40.28 32.36 -10.99
C GLU A 92 -41.55 31.83 -10.32
N TYR A 93 -41.50 31.63 -9.00
CA TYR A 93 -42.70 31.31 -8.22
C TYR A 93 -43.46 32.59 -7.89
N LYS A 94 -44.74 32.63 -8.29
CA LYS A 94 -45.62 33.75 -7.93
C LYS A 94 -45.95 33.69 -6.44
N LYS A 95 -45.82 34.82 -5.74
CA LYS A 95 -46.28 34.95 -4.36
C LYS A 95 -47.78 34.66 -4.29
N ASN A 96 -48.18 33.70 -3.45
CA ASN A 96 -49.55 33.18 -3.33
C ASN A 96 -50.11 32.50 -4.60
N GLY A 97 -49.25 32.08 -5.53
CA GLY A 97 -49.63 31.23 -6.65
C GLY A 97 -49.58 29.74 -6.31
N ASP A 98 -50.14 28.92 -7.18
CA ASP A 98 -50.04 27.46 -7.06
C ASP A 98 -48.59 26.99 -7.22
N LEU A 99 -48.20 26.01 -6.43
CA LEU A 99 -46.88 25.36 -6.49
C LEU A 99 -47.04 23.99 -7.16
N TYR A 100 -46.99 23.97 -8.50
CA TYR A 100 -47.13 22.71 -9.23
C TYR A 100 -45.93 21.80 -8.96
N ALA A 101 -46.21 20.57 -8.51
CA ALA A 101 -45.17 19.59 -8.16
C ALA A 101 -44.20 19.32 -9.32
N GLU A 102 -44.68 19.30 -10.56
CA GLU A 102 -43.84 19.13 -11.75
C GLU A 102 -42.80 20.26 -11.91
N ILE A 103 -43.23 21.51 -11.75
CA ILE A 103 -42.33 22.68 -11.84
C ILE A 103 -41.37 22.72 -10.66
N LEU A 104 -41.85 22.39 -9.45
CA LEU A 104 -41.00 22.30 -8.27
C LEU A 104 -39.90 21.25 -8.45
N ASN A 105 -40.25 20.06 -8.96
CA ASN A 105 -39.29 18.99 -9.17
C ASN A 105 -38.23 19.39 -10.19
N ILE A 106 -38.61 20.05 -11.29
CA ILE A 106 -37.65 20.54 -12.29
C ILE A 106 -36.66 21.54 -11.67
N ASP A 107 -37.13 22.48 -10.82
CA ASP A 107 -36.27 23.45 -10.10
C ASP A 107 -35.33 22.75 -9.12
N GLN A 108 -35.82 21.75 -8.37
CA GLN A 108 -35.03 20.98 -7.40
C GLN A 108 -33.99 20.09 -8.08
N ASP A 109 -34.35 19.44 -9.20
CA ASP A 109 -33.44 18.64 -10.00
C ASP A 109 -32.31 19.51 -10.55
N TYR A 110 -32.64 20.69 -11.10
CA TYR A 110 -31.65 21.62 -11.66
C TYR A 110 -30.61 22.01 -10.60
N GLN A 111 -31.07 22.34 -9.39
CA GLN A 111 -30.19 22.65 -8.26
C GLN A 111 -29.33 21.46 -7.84
N THR A 112 -29.89 20.25 -7.87
CA THR A 112 -29.15 19.03 -7.51
C THR A 112 -28.05 18.73 -8.54
N TYR A 113 -28.34 18.87 -9.83
CA TYR A 113 -27.33 18.72 -10.88
C TYR A 113 -26.28 19.84 -10.87
N LEU A 114 -26.66 21.07 -10.53
CA LEU A 114 -25.73 22.18 -10.37
C LEU A 114 -24.73 21.90 -9.23
N ILE A 115 -25.20 21.30 -8.13
CA ILE A 115 -24.35 20.86 -7.00
C ILE A 115 -23.45 19.69 -7.42
N GLN A 116 -23.98 18.71 -8.14
CA GLN A 116 -23.19 17.55 -8.62
C GLN A 116 -22.06 18.02 -9.55
N ASP A 117 -22.38 18.90 -10.49
CA ASP A 117 -21.43 19.49 -11.44
C ASP A 117 -20.35 20.33 -10.70
N ALA A 118 -20.77 21.18 -9.75
CA ALA A 118 -19.82 21.93 -8.91
C ALA A 118 -18.90 21.01 -8.09
N ASN A 119 -19.43 19.92 -7.52
CA ASN A 119 -18.63 18.95 -6.76
C ASN A 119 -17.66 18.18 -7.65
N TYR A 120 -18.09 17.80 -8.85
CA TYR A 120 -17.23 17.13 -9.84
C TYR A 120 -16.05 18.03 -10.23
N ARG A 121 -16.33 19.27 -10.64
CA ARG A 121 -15.30 20.24 -11.02
C ARG A 121 -14.38 20.63 -9.87
N ALA A 122 -14.92 20.72 -8.65
CA ALA A 122 -14.09 20.87 -7.47
C ALA A 122 -13.22 19.63 -7.23
N GLY A 123 -13.69 18.42 -7.54
CA GLY A 123 -12.96 17.17 -7.43
C GLY A 123 -11.75 17.09 -8.37
N ASP A 124 -11.92 17.58 -9.60
CA ASP A 124 -10.84 17.67 -10.60
C ASP A 124 -9.93 18.90 -10.42
N SER A 125 -10.32 19.86 -9.57
CA SER A 125 -9.47 21.00 -9.26
C SER A 125 -8.33 20.63 -8.30
N TYR A 126 -7.19 21.31 -8.44
CA TYR A 126 -6.12 21.23 -7.46
C TYR A 126 -6.63 21.69 -6.08
N ARG A 127 -6.56 20.80 -5.08
CA ARG A 127 -6.99 21.09 -3.71
C ARG A 127 -5.80 21.13 -2.77
N ASN A 128 -5.69 22.22 -1.99
CA ASN A 128 -4.83 22.24 -0.81
C ASN A 128 -5.48 21.44 0.32
N ALA A 129 -4.65 20.85 1.19
CA ALA A 129 -5.14 20.24 2.42
C ALA A 129 -5.88 21.27 3.29
N ILE A 130 -7.05 20.88 3.80
CA ILE A 130 -7.86 21.73 4.68
C ILE A 130 -7.10 21.86 6.02
N GLY A 131 -6.70 23.09 6.38
CA GLY A 131 -6.09 23.39 7.70
C GLY A 131 -4.77 24.16 7.66
N TYR A 132 -4.11 24.27 6.51
CA TYR A 132 -2.89 25.08 6.37
C TYR A 132 -3.24 26.53 6.06
N GLY A 133 -3.43 27.34 7.11
CA GLY A 133 -3.87 28.74 7.03
C GLY A 133 -2.89 29.73 6.38
N HIS A 134 -1.72 29.26 5.94
CA HIS A 134 -0.65 30.11 5.41
C HIS A 134 -0.34 29.88 3.93
N VAL A 135 -1.08 28.97 3.26
CA VAL A 135 -0.81 28.61 1.87
C VAL A 135 -1.81 29.30 0.93
N SER A 136 -1.30 30.08 -0.02
CA SER A 136 -2.06 30.70 -1.08
C SER A 136 -2.80 29.63 -1.88
N THR A 137 -4.12 29.78 -2.00
CA THR A 137 -4.98 28.92 -2.83
C THR A 137 -5.07 29.39 -4.28
N ARG A 138 -4.36 30.46 -4.63
CA ARG A 138 -4.40 31.05 -5.98
C ARG A 138 -3.19 30.56 -6.77
N MET A 139 -3.45 29.88 -7.90
CA MET A 139 -2.40 29.58 -8.87
C MET A 139 -1.80 30.88 -9.44
N PRO A 140 -0.48 30.94 -9.66
CA PRO A 140 0.15 32.07 -10.32
C PRO A 140 -0.31 32.17 -11.78
N GLU A 141 -0.31 33.37 -12.35
CA GLU A 141 -0.63 33.55 -13.78
C GLU A 141 0.39 32.79 -14.64
N PRO A 142 -0.02 31.97 -15.62
CA PRO A 142 0.91 31.13 -16.37
C PRO A 142 2.00 31.96 -17.07
N SER A 143 3.25 31.51 -16.96
CA SER A 143 4.41 32.13 -17.61
C SER A 143 5.10 31.13 -18.52
N ALA A 144 5.37 31.53 -19.77
CA ALA A 144 6.02 30.66 -20.74
C ALA A 144 7.41 30.22 -20.26
N GLY A 145 7.70 28.91 -20.37
CA GLY A 145 8.98 28.31 -19.97
C GLY A 145 9.18 28.17 -18.46
N ALA A 146 8.20 28.52 -17.63
CA ALA A 146 8.29 28.36 -16.18
C ALA A 146 7.65 27.05 -15.72
N VAL A 147 8.23 26.44 -14.70
CA VAL A 147 7.62 25.32 -13.98
C VAL A 147 6.88 25.81 -12.73
N LEU A 148 5.75 25.17 -12.42
CA LEU A 148 5.00 25.41 -11.19
C LEU A 148 5.68 24.66 -10.05
N VAL A 149 6.17 25.41 -9.05
CA VAL A 149 6.83 24.85 -7.86
C VAL A 149 6.33 25.57 -6.61
N TRP A 150 6.48 24.93 -5.45
CA TRP A 150 6.33 25.63 -4.18
C TRP A 150 7.45 26.67 -4.03
N ASN A 151 7.14 27.84 -3.48
CA ASN A 151 8.18 28.76 -3.03
C ASN A 151 8.90 28.20 -1.79
N ASP A 152 10.09 28.72 -1.50
CA ASP A 152 10.93 28.27 -0.39
C ASP A 152 10.25 28.35 0.98
N ASP A 153 9.29 29.28 1.13
CA ASP A 153 8.51 29.45 2.37
C ASP A 153 7.31 28.49 2.46
N GLU A 154 7.05 27.65 1.46
CA GLU A 154 5.89 26.74 1.34
C GLU A 154 4.52 27.46 1.47
N THR A 155 4.49 28.76 1.19
CA THR A 155 3.30 29.61 1.33
C THR A 155 2.55 29.81 0.03
N ALA A 156 3.12 29.46 -1.13
CA ALA A 156 2.45 29.61 -2.43
C ALA A 156 3.11 28.76 -3.52
N LEU A 157 2.31 28.38 -4.53
CA LEU A 157 2.85 27.97 -5.81
C LEU A 157 3.33 29.21 -6.58
N ILE A 158 4.54 29.13 -7.14
CA ILE A 158 5.16 30.16 -7.96
C ILE A 158 5.58 29.57 -9.31
N ASN A 159 5.71 30.45 -10.31
CA ASN A 159 6.36 30.10 -11.57
C ASN A 159 7.86 30.28 -11.41
N ASN A 160 8.63 29.20 -11.50
CA ASN A 160 10.08 29.25 -11.50
C ASN A 160 10.61 29.05 -12.93
N ILE A 161 11.16 30.12 -13.50
CA ILE A 161 11.75 30.11 -14.85
C ILE A 161 13.12 29.44 -14.85
N GLU A 162 13.90 29.59 -13.78
CA GLU A 162 15.26 29.07 -13.71
C GLU A 162 15.26 27.54 -13.72
N LEU A 163 14.43 26.92 -12.88
CA LEU A 163 14.21 25.46 -12.91
C LEU A 163 13.61 24.99 -14.24
N GLY A 164 12.79 25.82 -14.90
CA GLY A 164 12.25 25.50 -16.22
C GLY A 164 13.34 25.39 -17.29
N LEU A 165 14.32 26.29 -17.25
CA LEU A 165 15.48 26.26 -18.16
C LEU A 165 16.39 25.06 -17.87
N GLU A 166 16.62 24.74 -16.59
CA GLU A 166 17.41 23.57 -16.20
C GLU A 166 16.76 22.25 -16.62
N ILE A 167 15.44 22.13 -16.45
CA ILE A 167 14.67 20.96 -16.91
C ILE A 167 14.68 20.87 -18.43
N ASP A 168 14.55 21.99 -19.15
CA ASP A 168 14.66 22.01 -20.62
C ASP A 168 16.04 21.52 -21.09
N ASP A 169 17.09 21.91 -20.40
CA ASP A 169 18.46 21.47 -20.72
C ASP A 169 18.69 20.00 -20.36
N ALA A 170 18.12 19.51 -19.25
CA ALA A 170 18.11 18.09 -18.90
C ALA A 170 17.32 17.25 -19.92
N ILE A 171 16.16 17.72 -20.37
CA ILE A 171 15.35 17.06 -21.41
C ILE A 171 16.09 17.04 -22.75
N LYS A 172 16.77 18.14 -23.13
CA LYS A 172 17.64 18.16 -24.32
C LYS A 172 18.77 17.16 -24.19
N ALA A 173 19.45 17.09 -23.04
CA ALA A 173 20.52 16.12 -22.80
C ALA A 173 20.02 14.67 -22.94
N VAL A 174 18.85 14.34 -22.38
CA VAL A 174 18.25 13.01 -22.52
C VAL A 174 17.83 12.72 -23.97
N LYS A 175 17.28 13.70 -24.70
CA LYS A 175 16.97 13.54 -26.14
C LYS A 175 18.23 13.30 -26.95
N TYR A 176 19.30 14.07 -26.72
CA TYR A 176 20.57 13.88 -27.40
C TYR A 176 21.19 12.51 -27.09
N ALA A 177 21.18 12.09 -25.82
CA ALA A 177 21.65 10.77 -25.42
C ALA A 177 20.85 9.64 -26.10
N ARG A 178 19.52 9.80 -26.22
CA ARG A 178 18.66 8.84 -26.91
C ARG A 178 18.90 8.81 -28.42
N GLU A 179 19.08 9.96 -29.07
CA GLU A 179 19.39 10.05 -30.49
C GLU A 179 20.76 9.43 -30.81
N TRP A 180 21.76 9.64 -29.94
CA TRP A 180 23.06 8.99 -30.01
C TRP A 180 22.97 7.46 -29.82
N ALA A 181 22.20 6.99 -28.85
CA ALA A 181 22.02 5.57 -28.58
C ALA A 181 21.31 4.83 -29.74
N VAL A 182 20.43 5.51 -30.47
CA VAL A 182 19.68 4.92 -31.59
C VAL A 182 20.49 4.93 -32.90
N ASN A 183 21.54 5.75 -33.02
CA ASN A 183 22.30 5.89 -34.27
C ASN A 183 23.83 5.90 -34.08
N PRO A 184 24.44 4.86 -33.47
CA PRO A 184 25.88 4.88 -33.15
C PRO A 184 26.83 4.73 -34.36
N ILE A 185 26.36 4.67 -35.61
CA ILE A 185 27.15 4.16 -36.76
C ILE A 185 27.28 5.12 -37.97
N LEU A 186 26.81 6.37 -37.92
CA LEU A 186 27.04 7.31 -39.03
C LEU A 186 27.86 8.53 -38.62
N GLU A 187 29.11 8.51 -39.08
CA GLU A 187 30.04 9.64 -39.30
C GLU A 187 31.30 9.70 -38.40
N LEU A 188 32.07 8.60 -38.37
CA LEU A 188 33.54 8.62 -38.25
C LEU A 188 34.19 8.42 -39.63
N VAL A 189 33.68 9.12 -40.64
CA VAL A 189 34.29 9.14 -41.98
C VAL A 189 34.92 10.52 -42.19
N ASP A 190 36.23 10.53 -41.97
CA ASP A 190 37.20 11.31 -42.75
C ASP A 190 37.26 12.83 -42.50
N ASP A 191 37.74 13.23 -41.33
CA ASP A 191 38.36 14.54 -41.10
C ASP A 191 39.86 14.43 -40.76
N GLY A 192 40.60 13.56 -41.46
CA GLY A 192 41.99 13.81 -41.87
C GLY A 192 43.03 14.28 -40.83
N PHE A 193 42.86 14.08 -39.52
CA PHE A 193 43.82 14.51 -38.52
C PHE A 193 44.65 13.32 -38.01
N ASN A 194 45.91 13.27 -38.45
CA ASN A 194 46.87 12.22 -38.11
C ASN A 194 47.78 12.70 -36.96
N PRO A 195 47.63 12.24 -35.70
CA PRO A 195 48.52 12.63 -34.62
C PRO A 195 49.83 11.81 -34.63
N PRO A 196 50.95 12.39 -34.17
CA PRO A 196 52.27 11.80 -34.33
C PRO A 196 52.55 10.68 -33.32
N ASP A 197 53.27 9.70 -33.83
CA ASP A 197 53.83 8.50 -33.21
C ASP A 197 54.54 8.77 -31.85
N PHE A 198 53.93 8.33 -30.73
CA PHE A 198 54.59 8.24 -29.42
C PHE A 198 54.58 6.79 -28.93
N SER A 199 55.78 6.23 -28.78
CA SER A 199 56.05 4.82 -28.49
C SER A 199 55.52 4.35 -27.14
N SER A 200 54.75 3.27 -27.20
CA SER A 200 53.93 2.62 -26.15
C SER A 200 54.67 1.82 -25.07
N TYR A 201 56.00 1.93 -24.92
CA TYR A 201 56.76 0.91 -24.19
C TYR A 201 57.04 1.18 -22.69
N HIS A 202 56.73 2.37 -22.16
CA HIS A 202 56.97 2.67 -20.72
C HIS A 202 55.72 2.89 -19.86
N TYR A 203 54.55 3.13 -20.46
CA TYR A 203 53.29 3.35 -19.73
C TYR A 203 52.54 2.06 -19.36
N SER A 204 52.91 0.90 -19.94
CA SER A 204 52.14 -0.33 -19.75
C SER A 204 52.37 -1.03 -18.42
N ASN A 205 53.39 -0.67 -17.63
CA ASN A 205 53.75 -1.42 -16.43
C ASN A 205 53.32 -0.71 -15.14
N ILE A 206 53.38 0.62 -15.07
CA ILE A 206 52.91 1.38 -13.90
C ILE A 206 51.37 1.41 -13.85
N SER A 207 50.69 1.56 -15.00
CA SER A 207 49.23 1.51 -15.08
C SER A 207 48.65 0.12 -14.74
N LYS A 208 49.40 -0.95 -15.02
CA LYS A 208 48.96 -2.31 -14.67
C LYS A 208 49.05 -2.57 -13.18
N GLU A 209 50.09 -2.08 -12.50
CA GLU A 209 50.23 -2.26 -11.06
C GLU A 209 49.21 -1.39 -10.29
N SER A 210 48.99 -0.13 -10.71
CA SER A 210 47.98 0.73 -10.09
C SER A 210 46.54 0.26 -10.36
N ALA A 211 46.25 -0.26 -11.55
CA ALA A 211 44.93 -0.84 -11.86
C ALA A 211 44.67 -2.12 -11.06
N VAL A 212 45.70 -2.93 -10.79
CA VAL A 212 45.56 -4.12 -9.91
C VAL A 212 45.28 -3.69 -8.47
N TYR A 213 45.94 -2.67 -7.95
CA TYR A 213 45.65 -2.15 -6.61
C TYR A 213 44.24 -1.56 -6.51
N ALA A 214 43.80 -0.76 -7.48
CA ALA A 214 42.45 -0.21 -7.53
C ALA A 214 41.38 -1.31 -7.62
N LYS A 215 41.60 -2.32 -8.47
CA LYS A 215 40.69 -3.47 -8.60
C LYS A 215 40.61 -4.30 -7.31
N ASN A 216 41.72 -4.45 -6.59
CA ASN A 216 41.71 -5.14 -5.30
C ASN A 216 40.86 -4.38 -4.26
N TRP A 217 40.98 -3.04 -4.19
CA TRP A 217 40.14 -2.23 -3.30
C TRP A 217 38.67 -2.21 -3.69
N GLU A 218 38.36 -2.21 -4.99
CA GLU A 218 36.99 -2.37 -5.49
C GLU A 218 36.40 -3.72 -5.09
N ASN A 219 37.17 -4.81 -5.26
CA ASN A 219 36.75 -6.15 -4.85
C ASN A 219 36.55 -6.23 -3.33
N TYR A 220 37.44 -5.63 -2.52
CA TYR A 220 37.24 -5.56 -1.07
C TYR A 220 35.98 -4.77 -0.73
N SER A 221 35.75 -3.62 -1.35
CA SER A 221 34.51 -2.85 -1.13
C SER A 221 33.26 -3.64 -1.52
N GLN A 222 33.30 -4.40 -2.62
CA GLN A 222 32.20 -5.28 -3.01
C GLN A 222 32.00 -6.40 -1.98
N ASP A 223 33.06 -7.10 -1.58
CA ASP A 223 33.01 -8.18 -0.59
C ASP A 223 32.45 -7.70 0.75
N TRP A 224 32.84 -6.49 1.20
CA TRP A 224 32.28 -5.86 2.40
C TRP A 224 30.82 -5.41 2.23
N SER A 225 30.37 -5.16 1.00
CA SER A 225 29.00 -4.72 0.71
C SER A 225 28.01 -5.85 0.40
N SER A 226 28.47 -6.98 -0.13
CA SER A 226 27.61 -7.99 -0.75
C SER A 226 27.83 -9.43 -0.27
N ASN A 227 28.78 -9.69 0.63
CA ASN A 227 28.96 -11.05 1.13
C ASN A 227 27.69 -11.56 1.86
N PRO A 228 27.32 -12.83 1.67
CA PRO A 228 26.17 -13.45 2.33
C PRO A 228 26.21 -13.28 3.84
N VAL A 229 25.04 -13.38 4.46
CA VAL A 229 24.78 -13.00 5.87
C VAL A 229 25.71 -13.69 6.88
N ASP A 230 26.40 -14.80 6.59
CA ASP A 230 27.12 -15.53 7.64
C ASP A 230 28.64 -15.63 7.45
N ASP A 231 29.20 -15.07 6.37
CA ASP A 231 30.64 -15.11 6.12
C ASP A 231 31.33 -13.85 6.66
N LYS A 232 32.36 -14.06 7.49
CA LYS A 232 33.23 -12.96 7.92
C LYS A 232 34.16 -12.55 6.79
N VAL A 233 34.19 -11.26 6.49
CA VAL A 233 35.09 -10.66 5.51
C VAL A 233 36.42 -10.34 6.21
N ASN A 234 37.51 -10.87 5.68
CA ASN A 234 38.87 -10.62 6.16
C ASN A 234 39.76 -10.28 4.96
N ASP A 235 40.09 -9.00 4.81
CA ASP A 235 40.95 -8.49 3.73
C ASP A 235 42.45 -8.60 4.06
N GLY A 236 42.80 -9.15 5.24
CA GLY A 236 44.18 -9.30 5.71
C GLY A 236 44.84 -8.01 6.22
N VAL A 237 44.11 -6.88 6.22
CA VAL A 237 44.57 -5.57 6.69
C VAL A 237 43.72 -5.09 7.87
N ASN A 238 42.41 -5.28 7.81
CA ASN A 238 41.44 -4.95 8.85
C ASN A 238 41.09 -6.18 9.72
N PRO A 239 40.62 -5.96 10.97
CA PRO A 239 40.07 -7.04 11.79
C PRO A 239 38.92 -7.75 11.06
N GLU A 240 38.89 -9.08 11.12
CA GLU A 240 37.84 -9.91 10.53
C GLU A 240 36.44 -9.47 11.04
N GLY A 241 35.54 -9.09 10.12
CA GLY A 241 34.23 -8.48 10.43
C GLY A 241 33.12 -8.91 9.46
N TYR A 242 31.85 -8.64 9.80
CA TYR A 242 30.71 -8.98 8.94
C TYR A 242 30.40 -7.86 7.92
N SER A 243 29.86 -8.24 6.76
CA SER A 243 29.50 -7.30 5.67
C SER A 243 28.40 -6.31 6.08
N SER A 244 28.30 -5.17 5.39
CA SER A 244 27.19 -4.23 5.60
C SER A 244 25.83 -4.84 5.23
N TYR A 245 25.81 -5.79 4.29
CA TYR A 245 24.62 -6.58 3.98
C TYR A 245 24.17 -7.44 5.17
N HIS A 246 25.09 -8.12 5.87
CA HIS A 246 24.79 -8.83 7.12
C HIS A 246 24.09 -7.92 8.11
N TRP A 247 24.67 -6.75 8.41
CA TRP A 247 24.08 -5.82 9.38
C TRP A 247 22.74 -5.26 8.94
N SER A 248 22.53 -5.02 7.65
CA SER A 248 21.22 -4.59 7.13
C SER A 248 20.14 -5.66 7.28
N VAL A 249 20.49 -6.94 7.07
CA VAL A 249 19.59 -8.08 7.27
C VAL A 249 19.31 -8.29 8.76
N MET A 250 20.34 -8.17 9.61
CA MET A 250 20.19 -8.27 11.07
C MET A 250 19.33 -7.15 11.65
N SER A 251 19.48 -5.91 11.17
CA SER A 251 18.62 -4.79 11.54
C SER A 251 17.16 -5.04 11.14
N ARG A 252 16.93 -5.53 9.90
CA ARG A 252 15.58 -5.90 9.43
C ARG A 252 14.96 -7.05 10.23
N LEU A 253 15.73 -8.07 10.60
CA LEU A 253 15.28 -9.19 11.43
C LEU A 253 14.99 -8.74 12.87
N SER A 254 15.82 -7.85 13.43
CA SER A 254 15.63 -7.25 14.76
C SER A 254 14.35 -6.41 14.82
N ALA A 255 14.10 -5.58 13.80
CA ALA A 255 12.85 -4.81 13.67
C ALA A 255 11.60 -5.70 13.56
N GLN A 256 11.76 -6.97 13.20
CA GLN A 256 10.69 -7.98 13.12
C GLN A 256 10.62 -8.90 14.34
N GLY A 257 11.43 -8.65 15.38
CA GLY A 257 11.43 -9.41 16.62
C GLY A 257 12.17 -10.75 16.59
N LEU A 258 13.04 -10.98 15.59
CA LEU A 258 13.89 -12.17 15.52
C LEU A 258 15.33 -11.83 15.94
N PHE A 259 15.83 -12.51 16.97
CA PHE A 259 17.16 -12.22 17.54
C PHE A 259 18.08 -13.43 17.40
N LEU A 260 19.25 -13.25 16.79
CA LEU A 260 20.27 -14.30 16.76
C LEU A 260 20.89 -14.46 18.15
N VAL A 261 20.66 -15.61 18.77
CA VAL A 261 21.23 -15.93 20.08
C VAL A 261 22.62 -16.57 19.95
N GLY A 262 22.86 -17.29 18.86
CA GLY A 262 24.16 -17.87 18.57
C GLY A 262 24.11 -19.06 17.62
N THR A 263 25.07 -19.95 17.78
CA THR A 263 25.23 -21.15 16.96
C THR A 263 24.92 -22.41 17.75
N TRP A 264 24.43 -23.45 17.08
CA TRP A 264 24.11 -24.74 17.70
C TRP A 264 24.65 -25.91 16.88
N ASN A 265 25.35 -26.84 17.55
CA ASN A 265 25.75 -28.11 16.93
C ASN A 265 24.74 -29.21 17.29
N PRO A 266 23.94 -29.70 16.31
CA PRO A 266 22.95 -30.76 16.54
C PRO A 266 23.57 -32.09 16.97
N ASN A 267 24.86 -32.31 16.70
CA ASN A 267 25.58 -33.53 17.08
C ASN A 267 25.96 -33.58 18.57
N ASP A 268 25.85 -32.46 19.30
CA ASP A 268 26.16 -32.41 20.74
C ASP A 268 25.10 -33.14 21.59
N GLY A 269 23.96 -33.53 21.01
CA GLY A 269 22.89 -34.27 21.68
C GLY A 269 22.15 -33.47 22.76
N ILE A 270 22.34 -32.15 22.78
CA ILE A 270 21.72 -31.22 23.72
C ILE A 270 21.05 -30.13 22.90
N ALA A 271 19.78 -29.82 23.18
CA ALA A 271 19.07 -28.69 22.59
C ALA A 271 19.84 -27.37 22.83
N PRO A 272 19.74 -26.38 21.93
CA PRO A 272 20.43 -25.10 22.12
C PRO A 272 20.02 -24.49 23.46
N LYS A 273 21.00 -24.00 24.20
CA LYS A 273 20.76 -23.30 25.46
C LYS A 273 21.15 -21.85 25.27
N HIS A 274 20.23 -20.96 25.59
CA HIS A 274 20.58 -19.56 25.77
C HIS A 274 21.59 -19.44 26.93
N PRO A 275 22.66 -18.66 26.78
CA PRO A 275 23.66 -18.47 27.84
C PRO A 275 23.04 -17.94 29.14
N ASN A 276 21.92 -17.23 29.04
CA ASN A 276 21.07 -16.85 30.15
C ASN A 276 19.63 -17.36 29.94
N PRO A 277 19.21 -18.47 30.57
CA PRO A 277 17.89 -19.08 30.33
C PRO A 277 16.69 -18.17 30.66
N SER A 278 16.91 -17.12 31.46
CA SER A 278 15.87 -16.14 31.82
C SER A 278 15.65 -15.05 30.76
N GLU A 279 16.48 -15.01 29.72
CA GLU A 279 16.45 -13.99 28.67
C GLU A 279 15.92 -14.51 27.33
N ILE A 280 15.53 -15.79 27.24
CA ILE A 280 14.97 -16.35 26.00
C ILE A 280 13.64 -15.66 25.69
N LYS A 281 13.55 -15.08 24.50
CA LYS A 281 12.33 -14.45 23.99
C LYS A 281 11.76 -15.23 22.82
N ASN A 282 10.46 -15.06 22.60
CA ASN A 282 9.80 -15.59 21.43
C ASN A 282 10.43 -14.96 20.17
N GLY A 283 10.95 -15.77 19.24
CA GLY A 283 11.67 -15.29 18.06
C GLY A 283 13.20 -15.37 18.13
N ASP A 284 13.76 -15.74 19.29
CA ASP A 284 15.17 -16.07 19.42
C ASP A 284 15.54 -17.27 18.54
N TYR A 285 16.66 -17.20 17.81
CA TYR A 285 17.07 -18.30 16.94
C TYR A 285 18.57 -18.62 17.01
N TRP A 286 18.89 -19.87 16.65
CA TRP A 286 20.26 -20.36 16.51
C TRP A 286 20.51 -20.85 15.08
N VAL A 287 21.74 -20.65 14.61
CA VAL A 287 22.21 -21.19 13.32
C VAL A 287 22.89 -22.53 13.55
N VAL A 288 22.51 -23.54 12.77
CA VAL A 288 23.11 -24.87 12.84
C VAL A 288 24.54 -24.86 12.29
N THR A 289 25.52 -25.37 13.03
CA THR A 289 26.94 -25.32 12.60
C THR A 289 27.46 -26.59 11.94
N GLU A 290 26.74 -27.71 12.03
CA GLU A 290 27.15 -28.97 11.42
C GLU A 290 25.93 -29.76 10.93
N ASP A 291 26.11 -30.51 9.83
CA ASP A 291 25.11 -31.44 9.37
C ASP A 291 24.97 -32.61 10.36
N SER A 292 23.72 -33.00 10.68
CA SER A 292 23.44 -34.12 11.58
C SER A 292 22.90 -35.33 10.82
N ILE A 293 23.26 -36.52 11.30
CA ILE A 293 22.78 -37.78 10.74
C ILE A 293 21.34 -38.09 11.23
N ALA A 294 21.01 -37.60 12.42
CA ALA A 294 19.69 -37.35 13.03
C ALA A 294 19.94 -36.88 14.48
N ASP A 295 19.23 -35.88 14.98
CA ASP A 295 19.36 -35.42 16.36
C ASP A 295 18.54 -36.25 17.36
N VAL A 296 18.48 -35.82 18.63
CA VAL A 296 17.67 -36.44 19.71
C VAL A 296 16.17 -36.45 19.39
N TYR A 297 15.71 -35.60 18.47
CA TYR A 297 14.32 -35.48 18.04
C TYR A 297 14.03 -36.22 16.72
N GLY A 298 15.03 -36.88 16.12
CA GLY A 298 14.89 -37.65 14.88
C GLY A 298 14.94 -36.81 13.61
N PHE A 299 15.31 -35.53 13.69
CA PHE A 299 15.46 -34.64 12.53
C PHE A 299 16.91 -34.62 12.05
N GLN A 300 17.09 -34.68 10.73
CA GLN A 300 18.38 -34.36 10.09
C GLN A 300 18.48 -32.85 9.96
N TRP A 301 19.57 -32.27 10.44
CA TRP A 301 19.84 -30.83 10.36
C TRP A 301 20.97 -30.57 9.37
N HIS A 302 20.92 -29.44 8.68
CA HIS A 302 22.01 -28.97 7.83
C HIS A 302 22.61 -27.69 8.38
N THR A 303 23.88 -27.43 8.10
CA THR A 303 24.69 -26.22 8.40
C THR A 303 24.07 -24.86 8.02
N THR A 304 22.91 -24.88 7.38
CA THR A 304 22.17 -23.69 6.94
C THR A 304 20.76 -23.61 7.52
N ASP A 305 20.34 -24.62 8.28
CA ASP A 305 19.06 -24.62 8.97
C ASP A 305 19.11 -23.69 10.19
N LYS A 306 17.95 -23.12 10.54
CA LYS A 306 17.78 -22.31 11.74
C LYS A 306 16.76 -22.99 12.66
N ILE A 307 16.98 -22.84 13.97
CA ILE A 307 16.05 -23.30 15.00
C ILE A 307 15.55 -22.08 15.76
N VAL A 308 14.22 -21.89 15.77
CA VAL A 308 13.58 -20.73 16.40
C VAL A 308 12.87 -21.19 17.67
N TYR A 309 13.07 -20.45 18.75
CA TYR A 309 12.35 -20.65 20.00
C TYR A 309 10.97 -19.98 19.93
N LEU A 310 9.94 -20.79 20.19
CA LEU A 310 8.58 -20.35 20.38
C LEU A 310 8.08 -20.74 21.78
N ASP A 311 7.75 -19.75 22.61
CA ASP A 311 7.18 -19.99 23.94
C ASP A 311 5.73 -20.50 23.84
N THR A 312 5.59 -21.79 23.54
CA THR A 312 4.29 -22.45 23.35
C THR A 312 3.78 -23.11 24.63
N HIS A 313 4.46 -22.96 25.78
CA HIS A 313 4.20 -23.71 27.02
C HIS A 313 4.17 -25.24 26.84
N THR A 314 4.81 -25.76 25.79
CA THR A 314 4.96 -27.20 25.53
C THR A 314 6.37 -27.70 25.90
N PRO A 315 6.57 -29.02 26.09
CA PRO A 315 7.86 -29.57 26.49
C PRO A 315 9.02 -29.32 25.50
N ASP A 316 8.70 -29.03 24.23
CA ASP A 316 9.68 -28.82 23.15
C ASP A 316 9.35 -27.51 22.39
N PRO A 317 9.85 -26.36 22.85
CA PRO A 317 9.50 -25.04 22.32
C PRO A 317 10.25 -24.67 21.02
N TYR A 318 10.84 -25.62 20.31
CA TYR A 318 11.69 -25.34 19.16
C TYR A 318 11.07 -25.82 17.86
N ILE A 319 11.03 -24.94 16.85
CA ILE A 319 10.62 -25.30 15.49
C ILE A 319 11.83 -25.27 14.57
N LYS A 320 11.97 -26.33 13.77
CA LYS A 320 12.93 -26.41 12.67
C LYS A 320 12.42 -25.59 11.48
N LEU A 321 13.24 -24.64 11.00
CA LEU A 321 13.01 -23.99 9.72
C LEU A 321 14.07 -24.46 8.73
N ALA A 322 13.65 -25.29 7.77
CA ALA A 322 14.53 -25.85 6.75
C ALA A 322 14.89 -24.81 5.67
N ASN A 323 16.10 -24.88 5.13
CA ASN A 323 16.63 -23.90 4.18
C ASN A 323 15.86 -23.78 2.82
N TYR A 324 14.94 -24.69 2.50
CA TYR A 324 14.13 -24.60 1.27
C TYR A 324 13.00 -23.57 1.34
N VAL A 325 12.75 -23.00 2.51
CA VAL A 325 11.77 -21.93 2.63
C VAL A 325 12.47 -20.61 2.34
N HIS A 326 12.20 -20.02 1.17
CA HIS A 326 12.68 -18.67 0.83
C HIS A 326 12.20 -17.71 1.92
N TRP A 327 13.13 -17.20 2.72
CA TRP A 327 12.84 -16.31 3.85
C TRP A 327 12.09 -15.04 3.43
N ASP A 328 12.29 -14.59 2.19
CA ASP A 328 11.57 -13.46 1.61
C ASP A 328 10.09 -13.77 1.28
N ASN A 329 9.71 -15.06 1.18
CA ASN A 329 8.38 -15.49 0.75
C ASN A 329 7.46 -15.95 1.90
N ILE A 330 7.98 -16.26 3.09
CA ILE A 330 7.13 -16.63 4.25
C ILE A 330 6.38 -15.39 4.79
N PHE A 331 6.94 -14.19 4.61
CA PHE A 331 6.54 -13.01 5.38
C PHE A 331 6.05 -11.82 4.53
N ALA A 332 5.89 -12.00 3.21
CA ALA A 332 5.23 -11.03 2.33
C ALA A 332 3.69 -11.18 2.30
N ALA A 333 3.12 -12.11 3.07
CA ALA A 333 1.67 -12.30 3.15
C ALA A 333 1.05 -11.33 4.18
N PRO A 334 -0.10 -10.70 3.87
CA PRO A 334 -0.78 -9.80 4.78
C PRO A 334 -1.18 -10.51 6.09
N SER A 335 -1.50 -9.72 7.12
CA SER A 335 -1.69 -10.05 8.55
C SER A 335 -2.61 -11.25 8.90
N ASN A 336 -3.26 -11.88 7.93
CA ASN A 336 -4.10 -13.06 8.07
C ASN A 336 -3.35 -14.40 8.19
N THR A 337 -2.06 -14.48 7.82
CA THR A 337 -1.31 -15.76 7.83
C THR A 337 -0.93 -16.25 9.23
N MET A 338 -0.86 -15.36 10.23
CA MET A 338 -0.62 -15.79 11.63
C MET A 338 -1.82 -16.60 12.19
N ASN A 339 -3.02 -16.44 11.63
CA ASN A 339 -4.18 -17.28 11.94
C ASN A 339 -4.09 -18.65 11.25
N GLU A 340 -3.54 -18.72 10.03
CA GLU A 340 -3.37 -19.97 9.30
C GLU A 340 -2.29 -20.87 9.92
N ILE A 341 -1.22 -20.29 10.49
CA ILE A 341 -0.21 -21.05 11.26
C ILE A 341 -0.82 -21.63 12.56
N ASN A 342 -1.73 -20.90 13.21
CA ASN A 342 -2.48 -21.41 14.35
C ASN A 342 -3.49 -22.52 13.97
N GLU A 343 -4.04 -22.49 12.74
CA GLU A 343 -4.89 -23.56 12.22
C GLU A 343 -4.09 -24.82 11.83
N VAL A 344 -2.87 -24.68 11.29
CA VAL A 344 -1.98 -25.82 10.98
C VAL A 344 -1.55 -26.54 12.28
N ILE A 345 -1.34 -25.80 13.37
CA ILE A 345 -1.06 -26.37 14.71
C ILE A 345 -2.27 -27.12 15.29
N ALA A 346 -3.50 -26.80 14.88
CA ALA A 346 -4.71 -27.53 15.28
C ALA A 346 -4.86 -28.88 14.55
N ILE A 347 -4.25 -29.05 13.38
CA ILE A 347 -4.37 -30.27 12.55
C ILE A 347 -3.40 -31.38 13.00
N GLU A 348 -2.21 -31.07 13.53
CA GLU A 348 -1.26 -32.10 14.00
C GLU A 348 -1.54 -32.65 15.41
N LYS A 349 -2.51 -32.09 16.14
CA LYS A 349 -2.81 -32.48 17.53
C LYS A 349 -4.02 -33.40 17.73
N ILE A 350 -4.46 -34.13 16.70
CA ILE A 350 -5.48 -35.18 16.86
C ILE A 350 -4.86 -36.56 16.61
N HIS A 351 -4.15 -37.08 17.62
CA HIS A 351 -4.10 -38.52 17.85
C HIS A 351 -5.39 -38.92 18.57
N PHE A 352 -6.42 -39.33 17.81
CA PHE A 352 -7.54 -40.11 18.33
C PHE A 352 -7.81 -41.29 17.40
N ASP A 353 -7.90 -42.48 17.99
CA ASP A 353 -8.47 -43.68 17.36
C ASP A 353 -9.87 -43.37 16.81
N ILE A 354 -10.00 -43.31 15.48
CA ILE A 354 -11.30 -43.28 14.79
C ILE A 354 -11.55 -44.67 14.21
N ASN A 355 -12.38 -45.45 14.91
CA ASN A 355 -13.12 -46.55 14.32
C ASN A 355 -14.21 -45.94 13.41
N PHE A 356 -14.13 -46.18 12.10
CA PHE A 356 -15.22 -45.86 11.19
C PHE A 356 -16.43 -46.76 11.48
N SER A 357 -17.51 -46.19 12.01
CA SER A 357 -18.84 -46.66 11.67
C SER A 357 -19.53 -45.59 10.83
N ALA A 358 -20.01 -46.01 9.67
CA ALA A 358 -20.71 -45.17 8.73
C ALA A 358 -22.00 -44.64 9.38
N ASN A 359 -22.02 -43.34 9.70
CA ASN A 359 -23.08 -42.38 9.40
C ASN A 359 -23.11 -41.25 10.45
N SER A 360 -23.03 -40.01 9.94
CA SER A 360 -23.37 -38.74 10.60
C SER A 360 -22.35 -38.10 11.56
N LEU A 361 -21.67 -37.06 11.08
CA LEU A 361 -21.03 -36.00 11.85
C LEU A 361 -22.06 -34.90 12.17
N VAL A 362 -22.23 -34.53 13.44
CA VAL A 362 -23.05 -33.38 13.88
C VAL A 362 -22.18 -32.40 14.64
N VAL A 363 -21.95 -31.21 14.08
CA VAL A 363 -21.35 -30.08 14.80
C VAL A 363 -22.48 -29.22 15.37
N ARG A 364 -22.39 -28.82 16.63
CA ARG A 364 -23.40 -28.01 17.33
C ARG A 364 -22.91 -26.59 17.54
N GLN A 365 -23.70 -25.62 17.08
CA GLN A 365 -23.71 -24.26 17.62
C GLN A 365 -25.17 -23.80 17.68
N ASN A 366 -25.61 -23.30 18.85
CA ASN A 366 -26.93 -22.68 19.10
C ASN A 366 -28.19 -23.57 19.05
N GLY A 367 -28.18 -24.71 19.75
CA GLY A 367 -29.30 -25.08 20.62
C GLY A 367 -30.70 -25.39 20.03
N ILE A 368 -30.87 -25.71 18.73
CA ILE A 368 -32.17 -26.17 18.19
C ILE A 368 -32.02 -27.56 17.58
N VAL A 369 -32.81 -28.52 18.07
CA VAL A 369 -32.85 -29.91 17.57
C VAL A 369 -34.02 -30.07 16.61
N LEU A 370 -33.73 -30.32 15.33
CA LEU A 370 -34.68 -30.92 14.40
C LEU A 370 -34.12 -32.28 13.97
N SER A 371 -34.81 -33.34 14.36
CA SER A 371 -34.52 -34.71 13.91
C SER A 371 -35.04 -34.90 12.48
N PRO A 372 -34.23 -35.42 11.53
CA PRO A 372 -34.72 -35.70 10.20
C PRO A 372 -35.42 -37.07 10.19
N ALA A 373 -36.73 -37.05 9.92
CA ALA A 373 -37.45 -38.21 9.42
C ALA A 373 -37.05 -38.45 7.96
N ASN A 374 -36.72 -39.70 7.65
CA ASN A 374 -36.39 -40.20 6.32
C ASN A 374 -37.50 -39.83 5.31
N TYR A 375 -37.14 -39.14 4.22
CA TYR A 375 -37.92 -39.14 2.99
C TYR A 375 -37.00 -39.39 1.80
N THR A 376 -37.31 -40.46 1.08
CA THR A 376 -36.71 -40.93 -0.16
C THR A 376 -37.07 -40.01 -1.33
N GLU A 377 -36.11 -39.84 -2.23
CA GLU A 377 -36.20 -39.20 -3.54
C GLU A 377 -37.46 -39.63 -4.31
N ASP A 378 -38.21 -38.67 -4.87
CA ASP A 378 -38.78 -38.85 -6.20
C ASP A 378 -39.12 -37.51 -6.89
N THR A 379 -38.69 -37.40 -8.14
CA THR A 379 -39.11 -36.49 -9.23
C THR A 379 -39.09 -34.96 -9.02
N PHE A 380 -38.07 -34.33 -9.62
CA PHE A 380 -38.08 -32.93 -10.07
C PHE A 380 -39.00 -32.78 -11.29
N VAL A 381 -39.99 -31.90 -11.21
CA VAL A 381 -40.62 -31.25 -12.38
C VAL A 381 -40.64 -29.74 -12.12
N ASP A 382 -40.27 -29.05 -13.19
CA ASP A 382 -40.01 -27.62 -13.42
C ASP A 382 -41.06 -26.63 -12.87
N GLY A 383 -40.58 -25.45 -12.43
CA GLY A 383 -41.40 -24.23 -12.33
C GLY A 383 -41.34 -23.42 -11.03
N VAL A 384 -40.94 -22.15 -11.19
CA VAL A 384 -41.22 -20.97 -10.34
C VAL A 384 -40.28 -20.72 -9.15
N SER A 385 -39.38 -19.75 -9.35
CA SER A 385 -38.61 -19.08 -8.29
C SER A 385 -39.51 -18.16 -7.45
N PRO A 386 -39.51 -18.26 -6.11
CA PRO A 386 -40.07 -17.21 -5.27
C PRO A 386 -38.96 -16.21 -4.90
N GLY A 387 -39.18 -14.94 -5.27
CA GLY A 387 -38.35 -13.82 -4.86
C GLY A 387 -38.40 -13.62 -3.34
N PHE A 388 -37.23 -13.59 -2.71
CA PHE A 388 -37.04 -13.12 -1.35
C PHE A 388 -37.17 -11.60 -1.33
N THR A 389 -38.14 -11.06 -0.58
CA THR A 389 -38.21 -9.62 -0.27
C THR A 389 -37.65 -9.43 1.14
N LEU A 390 -36.48 -8.83 1.23
CA LEU A 390 -35.86 -8.41 2.49
C LEU A 390 -36.56 -7.11 2.93
N ILE A 391 -37.36 -7.15 4.00
CA ILE A 391 -37.86 -5.93 4.65
C ILE A 391 -36.82 -5.55 5.70
N THR A 392 -35.99 -4.55 5.39
CA THR A 392 -35.17 -3.87 6.39
C THR A 392 -36.05 -2.90 7.17
N THR A 393 -35.99 -2.97 8.50
CA THR A 393 -36.56 -1.95 9.38
C THR A 393 -35.48 -0.92 9.68
N PRO A 394 -35.78 0.40 9.65
CA PRO A 394 -34.82 1.41 10.08
C PRO A 394 -34.86 1.56 11.61
N GLU A 395 -33.66 1.63 12.18
CA GLU A 395 -33.41 2.06 13.55
C GLU A 395 -34.02 3.44 13.80
N VAL A 396 -34.81 3.55 14.88
CA VAL A 396 -35.07 4.83 15.55
C VAL A 396 -35.07 4.60 17.05
N GLY A 397 -33.94 4.87 17.69
CA GLY A 397 -33.87 5.15 19.11
C GLY A 397 -33.97 6.68 19.29
N ASP A 398 -35.09 7.17 19.81
CA ASP A 398 -35.09 8.01 21.02
C ASP A 398 -36.50 8.53 21.39
N ASN A 399 -36.82 8.29 22.67
CA ASN A 399 -37.79 8.93 23.56
C ASN A 399 -38.81 9.94 22.98
N ILE A 400 -40.08 9.51 22.82
CA ILE A 400 -41.24 10.42 22.94
C ILE A 400 -42.40 9.72 23.68
N HIS A 401 -42.92 10.41 24.69
CA HIS A 401 -44.12 10.09 25.48
C HIS A 401 -45.30 9.61 24.62
N ALA A 402 -45.90 8.48 25.01
CA ALA A 402 -47.15 7.99 24.46
C ALA A 402 -48.32 8.94 24.81
N GLN A 403 -48.74 9.76 23.85
CA GLN A 403 -50.12 10.27 23.78
C GLN A 403 -50.84 9.54 22.65
N GLY A 404 -51.94 8.87 23.00
CA GLY A 404 -52.74 8.08 22.07
C GLY A 404 -53.33 8.93 20.94
N ILE A 405 -52.93 8.63 19.71
CA ILE A 405 -53.59 9.11 18.49
C ILE A 405 -54.45 7.97 17.96
N ALA A 406 -55.77 8.19 17.98
CA ALA A 406 -56.74 7.32 17.33
C ALA A 406 -56.69 7.55 15.81
N PHE A 407 -56.27 6.54 15.04
CA PHE A 407 -56.44 6.53 13.60
C PHE A 407 -57.87 6.09 13.24
N MET A 408 -58.67 7.00 12.72
CA MET A 408 -59.84 6.65 11.91
C MET A 408 -59.36 6.23 10.52
N LEU A 409 -59.51 4.95 10.19
CA LEU A 409 -59.40 4.48 8.82
C LEU A 409 -60.73 4.70 8.08
N PRO A 410 -60.72 5.11 6.80
CA PRO A 410 -61.94 5.26 6.01
C PRO A 410 -62.51 3.88 5.63
N PRO A 411 -63.85 3.76 5.49
CA PRO A 411 -64.47 2.49 5.13
C PRO A 411 -64.38 2.32 3.62
N THR A 412 -63.45 1.50 3.16
CA THR A 412 -63.58 0.57 2.01
C THR A 412 -62.17 0.13 1.57
N THR A 413 -61.63 -0.90 2.24
CA THR A 413 -60.52 -1.67 1.69
C THR A 413 -60.79 -3.14 1.97
N THR A 414 -61.13 -3.89 0.92
CA THR A 414 -61.22 -5.34 0.96
C THR A 414 -59.80 -5.89 1.07
N VAL A 415 -59.45 -6.46 2.22
CA VAL A 415 -58.23 -7.26 2.40
C VAL A 415 -58.59 -8.70 2.05
N THR A 416 -58.02 -9.22 0.97
CA THR A 416 -58.14 -10.63 0.61
C THR A 416 -57.04 -11.40 1.32
N GLU A 417 -57.31 -11.95 2.50
CA GLU A 417 -56.43 -12.93 3.13
C GLU A 417 -56.69 -14.32 2.54
N PHE A 418 -55.62 -14.94 2.03
CA PHE A 418 -55.61 -16.31 1.53
C PHE A 418 -55.53 -17.27 2.72
N TYR A 419 -56.67 -17.67 3.28
CA TYR A 419 -56.76 -18.87 4.12
C TYR A 419 -57.31 -20.05 3.32
N ARG A 420 -56.55 -21.14 3.32
CA ARG A 420 -56.89 -22.41 2.66
C ARG A 420 -58.13 -23.03 3.32
N GLY A 421 -59.21 -23.13 2.55
CA GLY A 421 -60.30 -24.07 2.80
C GLY A 421 -61.61 -23.43 3.23
N HIS A 422 -62.60 -23.52 2.35
CA HIS A 422 -64.00 -23.12 2.48
C HIS A 422 -64.33 -21.63 2.30
N ALA A 423 -64.78 -21.30 1.09
CA ALA A 423 -65.49 -20.07 0.79
C ALA A 423 -66.99 -20.26 1.04
N GLU A 424 -67.51 -19.58 2.05
CA GLU A 424 -68.91 -19.13 2.07
C GLU A 424 -68.92 -17.61 2.16
N THR A 425 -69.64 -16.97 1.23
CA THR A 425 -69.75 -15.52 1.14
C THR A 425 -70.96 -15.08 1.97
N LEU A 426 -70.72 -14.55 3.17
CA LEU A 426 -71.74 -13.88 3.98
C LEU A 426 -71.50 -12.36 3.97
N THR A 427 -72.36 -11.63 3.29
CA THR A 427 -72.49 -10.18 3.44
C THR A 427 -73.41 -9.89 4.62
N ALA A 428 -72.84 -9.51 5.76
CA ALA A 428 -73.61 -9.00 6.90
C ALA A 428 -73.17 -7.56 7.20
N GLU A 429 -74.08 -6.61 7.00
CA GLU A 429 -73.98 -5.27 7.60
C GLU A 429 -74.27 -5.42 9.09
N SER A 430 -73.25 -5.33 9.95
CA SER A 430 -73.40 -5.30 11.40
C SER A 430 -73.38 -3.86 11.90
N TYR A 431 -74.53 -3.41 12.45
CA TYR A 431 -74.61 -2.18 13.24
C TYR A 431 -74.24 -2.49 14.69
N ALA A 432 -73.07 -2.03 15.14
CA ALA A 432 -72.70 -2.08 16.55
C ALA A 432 -73.12 -0.76 17.25
N THR A 433 -74.20 -0.79 18.02
CA THR A 433 -74.54 0.32 18.94
C THR A 433 -73.86 0.10 20.29
N ARG A 434 -72.91 0.98 20.61
CA ARG A 434 -72.15 1.02 21.86
C ARG A 434 -72.99 1.70 22.96
N PHE A 435 -73.39 0.96 23.99
CA PHE A 435 -73.93 1.56 25.21
C PHE A 435 -72.81 1.68 26.26
N ILE A 436 -72.50 2.91 26.64
CA ILE A 436 -71.59 3.22 27.74
C ILE A 436 -72.45 3.35 28.99
N ASP A 437 -72.37 2.34 29.85
CA ASP A 437 -72.78 2.41 31.24
C ASP A 437 -71.67 3.13 32.04
N GLY A 438 -72.06 4.06 32.91
CA GLY A 438 -71.17 4.96 33.64
C GLY A 438 -70.40 4.35 34.83
N SER A 439 -70.23 3.03 34.91
CA SER A 439 -69.56 2.38 36.06
C SER A 439 -68.11 1.95 35.82
N GLY A 440 -67.54 2.14 34.64
CA GLY A 440 -66.08 1.98 34.40
C GLY A 440 -65.55 0.55 34.41
N SER A 441 -66.37 -0.48 34.62
CA SER A 441 -66.02 -1.87 34.32
C SER A 441 -66.52 -2.24 32.92
N GLN A 442 -65.59 -2.44 31.98
CA GLN A 442 -65.93 -2.91 30.64
C GLN A 442 -66.15 -4.42 30.67
N GLU A 443 -67.40 -4.87 30.62
CA GLU A 443 -67.72 -6.21 30.11
C GLU A 443 -68.30 -6.06 28.71
N GLU A 444 -67.55 -6.53 27.72
CA GLU A 444 -67.92 -6.50 26.31
C GLU A 444 -68.83 -7.70 26.00
N PHE A 445 -70.14 -7.50 26.02
CA PHE A 445 -71.10 -8.51 25.55
C PHE A 445 -71.39 -8.29 24.06
N VAL A 446 -70.80 -9.13 23.22
CA VAL A 446 -71.11 -9.21 21.79
C VAL A 446 -72.34 -10.10 21.62
N ILE A 447 -73.50 -9.52 21.32
CA ILE A 447 -74.69 -10.27 20.90
C ILE A 447 -74.78 -10.20 19.38
N ILE A 448 -74.56 -11.33 18.72
CA ILE A 448 -74.66 -11.47 17.26
C ILE A 448 -76.11 -11.83 16.93
N TYR A 449 -76.75 -11.01 16.09
CA TYR A 449 -78.04 -11.35 15.47
C TYR A 449 -77.82 -11.63 13.99
N GLU A 450 -78.25 -12.78 13.49
CA GLU A 450 -78.35 -13.04 12.05
C GLU A 450 -79.72 -12.62 11.53
N SER A 451 -79.73 -11.97 10.37
CA SER A 451 -80.95 -11.58 9.66
C SER A 451 -81.45 -12.75 8.81
N ASN A 452 -82.71 -13.15 8.99
CA ASN A 452 -83.32 -14.23 8.21
C ASN A 452 -83.75 -13.81 6.79
N GLY A 453 -83.37 -12.62 6.31
CA GLY A 453 -83.69 -12.15 4.96
C GLY A 453 -85.17 -11.78 4.70
N ASP A 454 -86.05 -11.85 5.71
CA ASP A 454 -87.48 -11.47 5.61
C ASP A 454 -87.88 -10.27 6.49
N GLY A 455 -86.91 -9.65 7.17
CA GLY A 455 -87.12 -8.52 8.08
C GLY A 455 -87.46 -8.91 9.53
N THR A 456 -87.36 -10.20 9.90
CA THR A 456 -87.47 -10.66 11.30
C THR A 456 -86.13 -11.21 11.82
N TYR A 457 -85.86 -10.98 13.10
CA TYR A 457 -84.68 -11.50 13.81
C TYR A 457 -85.12 -12.59 14.78
N SER A 458 -84.50 -13.76 14.72
CA SER A 458 -84.71 -14.85 15.68
C SER A 458 -83.52 -14.96 16.62
N GLU A 459 -83.76 -14.89 17.93
CA GLU A 459 -82.75 -15.17 18.94
C GLU A 459 -82.28 -16.63 18.84
N PHE A 460 -80.97 -16.84 18.74
CA PHE A 460 -80.38 -18.17 18.86
C PHE A 460 -80.72 -18.77 20.24
N PRO A 461 -80.92 -20.09 20.36
CA PRO A 461 -80.97 -20.73 21.66
C PRO A 461 -79.66 -20.44 22.38
N GLN A 462 -79.73 -20.00 23.64
CA GLN A 462 -78.57 -19.81 24.51
C GLN A 462 -77.61 -21.00 24.34
N VAL A 463 -76.48 -20.76 23.67
CA VAL A 463 -75.32 -21.60 23.85
C VAL A 463 -74.93 -21.38 25.31
N ASP A 464 -75.02 -22.43 26.12
CA ASP A 464 -74.38 -22.47 27.43
C ASP A 464 -72.91 -22.14 27.20
N VAL A 465 -72.58 -20.85 27.33
CA VAL A 465 -71.22 -20.40 27.55
C VAL A 465 -70.77 -21.21 28.75
N PHE A 466 -69.77 -22.07 28.54
CA PHE A 466 -69.15 -22.85 29.59
C PHE A 466 -68.82 -21.90 30.74
N SER A 467 -69.73 -21.85 31.72
CA SER A 467 -69.62 -21.06 32.92
C SER A 467 -68.34 -21.50 33.60
N SER A 468 -67.35 -20.62 33.69
CA SER A 468 -66.54 -20.23 34.87
C SER A 468 -66.18 -21.26 35.97
N LYS A 469 -66.45 -22.55 35.82
CA LYS A 469 -66.21 -23.60 36.84
C LYS A 469 -64.78 -24.12 36.86
N TRP A 470 -63.93 -23.71 35.92
CA TRP A 470 -62.52 -24.04 35.95
C TRP A 470 -61.66 -23.01 36.68
N TYR A 471 -62.16 -21.80 36.92
CA TYR A 471 -61.39 -20.75 37.60
C TYR A 471 -61.59 -20.71 39.12
N ASP A 472 -62.67 -21.30 39.64
CA ASP A 472 -63.05 -21.14 41.06
C ASP A 472 -62.63 -22.31 41.98
N ALA A 473 -62.01 -23.36 41.43
CA ALA A 473 -61.67 -24.57 42.20
C ALA A 473 -60.17 -24.71 42.55
N HIS A 474 -59.28 -23.86 42.03
CA HIS A 474 -57.83 -24.01 42.26
C HIS A 474 -57.14 -22.78 42.88
N VAL A 475 -57.86 -21.69 43.15
CA VAL A 475 -57.28 -20.43 43.70
C VAL A 475 -57.84 -20.07 45.08
N THR A 476 -58.53 -20.97 45.77
CA THR A 476 -59.21 -20.67 47.04
C THR A 476 -58.44 -21.02 48.32
N ASN A 477 -57.16 -21.40 48.26
CA ASN A 477 -56.35 -21.69 49.46
C ASN A 477 -54.86 -21.27 49.32
N ILE A 478 -54.54 -20.11 48.75
CA ILE A 478 -53.19 -19.52 48.94
C ILE A 478 -53.22 -18.78 50.28
N THR A 479 -52.44 -19.22 51.26
CA THR A 479 -52.32 -18.52 52.55
C THR A 479 -51.47 -17.26 52.40
N GLU A 480 -51.61 -16.29 53.32
CA GLU A 480 -50.72 -15.10 53.36
C GLU A 480 -49.25 -15.51 53.42
N ASP A 481 -48.92 -16.59 54.13
CA ASP A 481 -47.57 -17.16 54.20
C ASP A 481 -47.05 -17.61 52.82
N GLN A 482 -47.88 -18.27 52.01
CA GLN A 482 -47.49 -18.69 50.66
C GLN A 482 -47.29 -17.51 49.71
N ILE A 483 -48.04 -16.42 49.90
CA ILE A 483 -47.83 -15.18 49.15
C ILE A 483 -46.49 -14.55 49.56
N GLN A 484 -46.18 -14.54 50.86
CA GLN A 484 -44.90 -14.00 51.36
C GLN A 484 -43.72 -14.83 50.87
N ASP A 485 -43.80 -16.17 50.87
CA ASP A 485 -42.76 -17.05 50.34
C ASP A 485 -42.46 -16.75 48.86
N ILE A 486 -43.50 -16.48 48.05
CA ILE A 486 -43.33 -16.10 46.64
C ILE A 486 -42.65 -14.73 46.51
N ILE A 487 -43.02 -13.76 47.36
CA ILE A 487 -42.39 -12.43 47.38
C ILE A 487 -40.92 -12.53 47.80
N ASP A 488 -40.61 -13.35 48.80
CA ASP A 488 -39.26 -13.53 49.33
C ASP A 488 -38.37 -14.26 48.32
N GLU A 489 -38.87 -15.31 47.66
CA GLU A 489 -38.15 -15.97 46.57
C GLU A 489 -37.96 -15.03 45.37
N GLY A 490 -38.98 -14.24 45.02
CA GLY A 490 -38.88 -13.23 43.96
C GLY A 490 -37.83 -12.17 44.27
N THR A 491 -37.78 -11.69 45.52
CA THR A 491 -36.75 -10.75 45.99
C THR A 491 -35.37 -11.38 45.95
N THR A 492 -35.23 -12.63 46.40
CA THR A 492 -33.97 -13.38 46.36
C THR A 492 -33.48 -13.62 44.92
N GLN A 493 -34.40 -13.85 43.97
CA GLN A 493 -34.05 -13.95 42.55
C GLN A 493 -33.56 -12.62 41.98
N VAL A 494 -34.22 -11.51 42.33
CA VAL A 494 -33.80 -10.16 41.91
C VAL A 494 -32.42 -9.83 42.48
N ASP A 495 -32.18 -10.07 43.76
CA ASP A 495 -30.88 -9.80 44.39
C ASP A 495 -29.75 -10.61 43.74
N ARG A 496 -29.98 -11.90 43.43
CA ARG A 496 -29.01 -12.72 42.70
C ARG A 496 -28.68 -12.16 41.31
N VAL A 497 -29.69 -11.64 40.60
CA VAL A 497 -29.49 -11.04 39.27
C VAL A 497 -28.69 -9.74 39.39
N ILE A 498 -28.94 -8.93 40.43
CA ILE A 498 -28.18 -7.71 40.71
C ILE A 498 -26.72 -8.04 41.05
N ASP A 499 -26.48 -8.97 41.96
CA ASP A 499 -25.13 -9.39 42.38
C ASP A 499 -24.30 -9.95 41.20
N GLU A 500 -24.93 -10.76 40.34
CA GLU A 500 -24.31 -11.27 39.12
C GLU A 500 -24.03 -10.13 38.13
N GLY A 501 -24.96 -9.18 37.97
CA GLY A 501 -24.78 -7.99 37.14
C GLY A 501 -23.59 -7.13 37.62
N ASP A 502 -23.50 -6.87 38.92
CA ASP A 502 -22.40 -6.11 39.53
C ASP A 502 -21.06 -6.84 39.36
N THR A 503 -21.05 -8.17 39.48
CA THR A 503 -19.86 -9.00 39.23
C THR A 503 -19.40 -8.89 37.77
N GLN A 504 -20.32 -8.97 36.82
CA GLN A 504 -20.01 -8.82 35.39
C GLN A 504 -19.48 -7.42 35.07
N ILE A 505 -20.09 -6.37 35.64
CA ILE A 505 -19.62 -4.98 35.50
C ILE A 505 -18.18 -4.84 36.02
N ALA A 506 -17.88 -5.39 37.20
CA ALA A 506 -16.54 -5.32 37.78
C ALA A 506 -15.49 -6.03 36.90
N LEU A 507 -15.83 -7.19 36.31
CA LEU A 507 -14.96 -7.90 35.38
C LEU A 507 -14.69 -7.11 34.10
N VAL A 508 -15.73 -6.48 33.53
CA VAL A 508 -15.59 -5.65 32.33
C VAL A 508 -14.71 -4.43 32.60
N ILE A 509 -14.87 -3.77 33.75
CA ILE A 509 -14.01 -2.63 34.16
C ILE A 509 -12.55 -3.07 34.35
N ALA A 510 -12.32 -4.22 34.99
CA ALA A 510 -10.97 -4.75 35.21
C ALA A 510 -10.26 -5.11 33.89
N GLU A 511 -10.96 -5.75 32.96
CA GLU A 511 -10.41 -6.04 31.64
C GLU A 511 -10.18 -4.76 30.83
N GLY A 512 -11.11 -3.80 30.86
CA GLY A 512 -10.94 -2.51 30.19
C GLY A 512 -9.72 -1.72 30.72
N THR A 513 -9.47 -1.77 32.03
CA THR A 513 -8.27 -1.17 32.64
C THR A 513 -7.00 -1.87 32.14
N THR A 514 -7.00 -3.20 32.15
CA THR A 514 -5.85 -3.99 31.67
C THR A 514 -5.59 -3.74 30.18
N GLN A 515 -6.64 -3.61 29.35
CA GLN A 515 -6.50 -3.26 27.93
C GLN A 515 -5.87 -1.88 27.74
N THR A 516 -6.28 -0.89 28.55
CA THR A 516 -5.73 0.46 28.50
C THR A 516 -4.23 0.45 28.84
N GLU A 517 -3.83 -0.22 29.93
CA GLU A 517 -2.41 -0.35 30.32
C GLU A 517 -1.58 -1.06 29.24
N ARG A 518 -2.13 -2.08 28.57
CA ARG A 518 -1.44 -2.76 27.45
C ARG A 518 -1.25 -1.85 26.24
N VAL A 519 -2.24 -1.02 25.92
CA VAL A 519 -2.17 -0.10 24.78
C VAL A 519 -1.19 1.04 25.06
N GLU A 520 -1.20 1.61 26.27
CA GLU A 520 -0.23 2.62 26.69
C GLU A 520 1.20 2.09 26.62
N ALA A 521 1.45 0.90 27.20
CA ALA A 521 2.78 0.27 27.15
C ALA A 521 3.25 -0.06 25.71
N ALA A 522 2.34 -0.44 24.82
CA ALA A 522 2.65 -0.67 23.41
C ALA A 522 2.96 0.65 22.67
N GLY A 523 2.26 1.73 23.01
CA GLY A 523 2.54 3.08 22.50
C GLY A 523 3.94 3.54 22.89
N ASP A 524 4.28 3.46 24.19
CA ASP A 524 5.59 3.85 24.72
C ASP A 524 6.74 3.03 24.07
N ALA A 525 6.54 1.73 23.88
CA ALA A 525 7.52 0.87 23.23
C ALA A 525 7.72 1.21 21.74
N GLY A 526 6.64 1.61 21.06
CA GLY A 526 6.69 2.08 19.67
C GLY A 526 7.45 3.40 19.53
N GLU A 527 7.21 4.35 20.45
CA GLU A 527 7.94 5.63 20.46
C GLU A 527 9.45 5.42 20.71
N LEU A 528 9.81 4.58 21.69
CA LEU A 528 11.21 4.28 21.98
C LEU A 528 11.93 3.66 20.76
N SER A 529 11.27 2.72 20.08
CA SER A 529 11.82 2.06 18.89
C SER A 529 12.00 3.01 17.71
N ALA A 530 11.09 3.98 17.56
CA ALA A 530 11.20 5.03 16.54
C ALA A 530 12.40 5.95 16.81
N TRP A 531 12.63 6.33 18.07
CA TRP A 531 13.80 7.13 18.43
C TRP A 531 15.11 6.35 18.28
N ASP A 532 15.14 5.07 18.63
CA ASP A 532 16.33 4.24 18.41
C ASP A 532 16.67 4.14 16.92
N SER A 533 15.66 4.00 16.05
CA SER A 533 15.84 3.98 14.60
C SER A 533 16.38 5.31 14.04
N GLU A 534 15.90 6.45 14.57
CA GLU A 534 16.40 7.78 14.18
C GLU A 534 17.87 7.97 14.61
N ALA A 535 18.24 7.49 15.81
CA ALA A 535 19.61 7.55 16.28
C ALA A 535 20.57 6.72 15.39
N GLU A 536 20.13 5.53 14.94
CA GLU A 536 20.87 4.72 13.97
C GLU A 536 21.00 5.44 12.62
N ALA A 537 19.95 6.10 12.14
CA ALA A 537 19.97 6.85 10.88
C ALA A 537 20.96 8.03 10.94
N MET A 538 20.94 8.81 12.03
CA MET A 538 21.90 9.91 12.24
C MET A 538 23.34 9.41 12.34
N THR A 539 23.56 8.27 12.99
CA THR A 539 24.88 7.61 13.07
C THR A 539 25.34 7.21 11.68
N SER A 540 24.47 6.59 10.89
CA SER A 540 24.76 6.19 9.51
C SER A 540 25.11 7.38 8.62
N ASP A 541 24.37 8.49 8.74
CA ASP A 541 24.67 9.73 8.01
C ASP A 541 26.05 10.28 8.37
N SER A 542 26.42 10.29 9.65
CA SER A 542 27.75 10.71 10.08
C SER A 542 28.87 9.81 9.52
N TYR A 543 28.67 8.48 9.49
CA TYR A 543 29.60 7.56 8.81
C TYR A 543 29.73 7.82 7.31
N ALA A 544 28.71 8.39 6.67
CA ALA A 544 28.72 8.70 5.25
C ALA A 544 29.34 10.07 4.95
N THR A 545 29.00 11.11 5.71
CA THR A 545 29.13 12.50 5.25
C THR A 545 30.09 13.37 6.05
N GLU A 546 30.64 12.91 7.20
CA GLU A 546 31.48 13.78 8.02
C GLU A 546 32.67 14.35 7.21
N PRO A 547 33.00 15.64 7.40
CA PRO A 547 34.09 16.28 6.67
C PRO A 547 35.44 15.58 6.87
N MET A 548 36.35 15.81 5.92
CA MET A 548 37.70 15.27 6.01
C MET A 548 38.40 15.71 7.32
N ASP A 549 39.01 14.74 8.01
CA ASP A 549 39.76 14.90 9.26
C ASP A 549 38.86 15.25 10.47
N VAL A 550 37.54 15.02 10.35
CA VAL A 550 36.57 15.03 11.46
C VAL A 550 36.16 13.59 11.77
N PHE A 551 36.20 13.20 13.05
CA PHE A 551 35.74 11.88 13.46
C PHE A 551 34.24 11.73 13.31
N VAL A 552 33.81 10.52 12.98
CA VAL A 552 32.39 10.14 12.93
C VAL A 552 31.75 10.30 14.30
N LYS A 553 30.45 10.58 14.31
CA LYS A 553 29.62 10.72 15.51
C LYS A 553 28.64 9.56 15.59
N GLU A 554 28.59 8.92 16.74
CA GLU A 554 27.53 7.99 17.11
C GLU A 554 26.45 8.73 17.89
N PHE A 555 25.20 8.45 17.55
CA PHE A 555 24.02 8.99 18.21
C PHE A 555 23.31 7.88 18.98
N THR A 556 22.89 8.17 20.21
CA THR A 556 22.06 7.27 21.02
C THR A 556 20.81 8.03 21.48
N SER A 557 19.65 7.40 21.36
CA SER A 557 18.38 7.91 21.88
C SER A 557 18.41 7.99 23.41
N ASN A 558 17.93 9.10 23.97
CA ASN A 558 17.77 9.26 25.41
C ASN A 558 16.39 8.80 25.92
N GLY A 559 15.51 8.29 25.04
CA GLY A 559 14.16 7.86 25.39
C GLY A 559 13.19 9.00 25.72
N ASP A 560 13.52 10.24 25.36
CA ASP A 560 12.69 11.44 25.56
C ASP A 560 12.59 12.31 24.28
N GLY A 561 12.88 11.70 23.12
CA GLY A 561 12.98 12.38 21.83
C GLY A 561 14.24 13.23 21.65
N THR A 562 15.19 13.17 22.58
CA THR A 562 16.52 13.79 22.42
C THR A 562 17.61 12.74 22.18
N PHE A 563 18.73 13.18 21.62
CA PHE A 563 19.86 12.31 21.22
C PHE A 563 21.16 12.78 21.86
N THR A 564 21.99 11.83 22.28
CA THR A 564 23.35 12.10 22.76
C THR A 564 24.35 11.78 21.67
N GLU A 565 25.19 12.76 21.31
CA GLU A 565 26.28 12.64 20.33
C GLU A 565 27.58 12.23 21.03
N THR A 566 28.24 11.18 20.53
CA THR A 566 29.58 10.76 20.98
C THR A 566 30.52 10.66 19.77
N ALA A 567 31.62 11.41 19.79
CA ALA A 567 32.64 11.29 18.75
C ALA A 567 33.37 9.94 18.85
N THR A 568 33.51 9.26 17.72
CA THR A 568 34.26 8.01 17.58
C THR A 568 35.74 8.31 17.30
N THR A 569 36.51 7.26 16.99
CA THR A 569 37.88 7.39 16.46
C THR A 569 37.97 7.08 14.97
N ASP A 570 36.83 6.82 14.32
CA ASP A 570 36.76 6.44 12.92
C ASP A 570 36.47 7.66 12.06
N TYR A 571 36.82 7.58 10.77
CA TYR A 571 36.53 8.61 9.78
C TYR A 571 35.47 8.14 8.80
N SER A 572 34.70 9.08 8.27
CA SER A 572 33.63 8.80 7.31
C SER A 572 34.15 8.21 6.00
N SER A 573 33.25 7.59 5.24
CA SER A 573 33.54 7.17 3.87
C SER A 573 33.89 8.36 2.98
N PHE A 574 33.27 9.53 3.20
CA PHE A 574 33.64 10.78 2.52
C PHE A 574 35.10 11.15 2.77
N HIS A 575 35.58 11.12 4.02
CA HIS A 575 36.99 11.36 4.35
C HIS A 575 37.93 10.45 3.55
N TRP A 576 37.66 9.14 3.54
CA TRP A 576 38.51 8.19 2.81
C TRP A 576 38.45 8.38 1.31
N SER A 577 37.28 8.73 0.76
CA SER A 577 37.13 9.04 -0.66
C SER A 577 37.98 10.26 -1.07
N GLU A 578 38.00 11.31 -0.24
CA GLU A 578 38.83 12.49 -0.47
C GLU A 578 40.32 12.16 -0.33
N LYS A 579 40.73 11.42 0.70
CA LYS A 579 42.13 10.94 0.84
C LYS A 579 42.56 10.12 -0.37
N ALA A 580 41.68 9.27 -0.91
CA ALA A 580 41.97 8.48 -2.11
C ALA A 580 42.12 9.36 -3.37
N LYS A 581 41.27 10.39 -3.55
CA LYS A 581 41.44 11.38 -4.64
C LYS A 581 42.78 12.08 -4.54
N PHE A 582 43.17 12.52 -3.35
CA PHE A 582 44.48 13.13 -3.11
C PHE A 582 45.62 12.17 -3.47
N ALA A 583 45.57 10.94 -2.99
CA ALA A 583 46.56 9.91 -3.32
C ALA A 583 46.67 9.66 -4.83
N ALA A 584 45.54 9.65 -5.56
CA ALA A 584 45.51 9.44 -7.00
C ALA A 584 46.16 10.59 -7.81
N THR A 585 46.13 11.81 -7.30
CA THR A 585 46.81 12.96 -7.95
C THR A 585 48.33 12.98 -7.79
N GLY A 586 48.88 12.08 -6.97
CA GLY A 586 50.30 12.11 -6.60
C GLY A 586 50.67 13.25 -5.63
N LEU A 587 49.67 13.93 -5.06
CA LEU A 587 49.85 14.91 -3.99
C LEU A 587 49.85 14.20 -2.64
N VAL A 588 50.82 14.51 -1.78
CA VAL A 588 50.96 13.89 -0.45
C VAL A 588 50.69 14.96 0.61
N TYR A 589 49.59 14.81 1.35
CA TYR A 589 49.26 15.75 2.42
C TYR A 589 50.18 15.56 3.62
N LEU A 590 50.94 16.60 3.99
CA LEU A 590 51.88 16.61 5.10
C LEU A 590 51.33 17.25 6.39
N GLY A 591 50.13 17.85 6.32
CA GLY A 591 49.44 18.46 7.47
C GLY A 591 49.06 19.92 7.25
N THR A 592 48.74 20.61 8.35
CA THR A 592 48.43 22.05 8.30
C THR A 592 49.66 22.91 8.59
N TRP A 593 49.66 24.16 8.10
CA TRP A 593 50.75 25.10 8.33
C TRP A 593 50.25 26.48 8.78
N ASP A 594 50.88 27.03 9.82
CA ASP A 594 50.61 28.38 10.31
C ASP A 594 51.44 29.40 9.53
N ALA A 595 50.80 30.08 8.58
CA ALA A 595 51.48 31.09 7.76
C ALA A 595 51.86 32.36 8.54
N SER A 596 51.31 32.57 9.75
CA SER A 596 51.65 33.73 10.59
C SER A 596 53.10 33.70 11.08
N THR A 597 53.72 32.52 11.07
CA THR A 597 55.14 32.33 11.38
C THR A 597 56.08 33.02 10.39
N GLY A 598 55.59 33.34 9.18
CA GLY A 598 56.36 33.99 8.11
C GLY A 598 57.43 33.11 7.47
N ALA A 599 57.48 31.82 7.80
CA ALA A 599 58.41 30.85 7.24
C ALA A 599 57.64 29.75 6.48
N TYR A 600 58.26 29.21 5.43
CA TYR A 600 57.75 28.01 4.78
C TYR A 600 57.87 26.78 5.70
N PRO A 601 57.05 25.75 5.46
CA PRO A 601 57.26 24.43 6.06
C PRO A 601 58.68 23.91 5.81
N PRO A 602 59.16 22.96 6.64
CA PRO A 602 60.36 22.19 6.30
C PRO A 602 60.22 21.64 4.88
N ALA A 603 61.30 21.67 4.09
CA ALA A 603 61.30 21.20 2.71
C ALA A 603 60.67 19.80 2.60
N GLY A 604 59.71 19.65 1.69
CA GLY A 604 59.12 18.36 1.34
C GLY A 604 60.19 17.38 0.86
N THR A 605 59.95 16.10 1.07
CA THR A 605 60.84 15.03 0.60
C THR A 605 60.61 14.75 -0.89
N ASP A 606 59.37 14.90 -1.37
CA ASP A 606 58.98 14.56 -2.74
C ASP A 606 58.09 15.64 -3.39
N THR A 607 58.22 15.86 -4.70
CA THR A 607 57.34 16.79 -5.44
C THR A 607 55.88 16.36 -5.29
N GLY A 608 55.02 17.30 -4.90
CA GLY A 608 53.60 17.03 -4.61
C GLY A 608 53.27 16.95 -3.13
N ASP A 609 54.28 16.92 -2.24
CA ASP A 609 54.09 17.13 -0.81
C ASP A 609 53.41 18.49 -0.55
N PHE A 610 52.29 18.54 0.17
CA PHE A 610 51.57 19.79 0.41
C PHE A 610 51.09 20.00 1.84
N TYR A 611 50.96 21.27 2.21
CA TYR A 611 50.36 21.73 3.47
C TYR A 611 49.12 22.59 3.19
N ILE A 612 48.13 22.54 4.08
CA ILE A 612 46.98 23.46 4.06
C ILE A 612 47.20 24.55 5.12
N ILE A 613 47.02 25.81 4.76
CA ILE A 613 47.20 26.92 5.69
C ILE A 613 46.11 26.90 6.77
N SER A 614 46.48 26.85 8.05
CA SER A 614 45.53 26.86 9.18
C SER A 614 45.33 28.26 9.78
N VAL A 615 46.30 29.16 9.61
CA VAL A 615 46.28 30.52 10.16
C VAL A 615 46.80 31.48 9.10
N ALA A 616 46.09 32.59 8.89
CA ALA A 616 46.47 33.62 7.92
C ALA A 616 47.85 34.21 8.22
N GLY A 617 48.62 34.51 7.18
CA GLY A 617 49.93 35.14 7.36
C GLY A 617 50.66 35.42 6.05
N THR A 618 51.84 36.03 6.14
CA THR A 618 52.65 36.38 4.96
C THR A 618 53.93 35.58 4.96
N ILE A 619 54.13 34.71 3.96
CA ILE A 619 55.38 33.97 3.75
C ILE A 619 56.01 34.51 2.46
N ASP A 620 57.27 34.94 2.52
CA ASP A 620 58.02 35.50 1.39
C ASP A 620 57.26 36.59 0.58
N SER A 621 56.61 37.53 1.29
CA SER A 621 55.82 38.63 0.72
C SER A 621 54.50 38.23 0.05
N VAL A 622 54.08 36.97 0.16
CA VAL A 622 52.78 36.46 -0.31
C VAL A 622 51.86 36.25 0.89
N TYR A 623 50.66 36.84 0.85
CA TYR A 623 49.65 36.69 1.90
C TYR A 623 48.80 35.45 1.64
N TYR A 624 48.68 34.60 2.65
CA TYR A 624 47.90 33.37 2.63
C TYR A 624 46.75 33.48 3.63
N VAL A 625 45.59 32.93 3.28
CA VAL A 625 44.41 32.79 4.16
C VAL A 625 44.22 31.33 4.57
N PRO A 626 43.50 31.05 5.67
CA PRO A 626 43.16 29.68 6.06
C PRO A 626 42.49 28.93 4.90
N GLY A 627 43.03 27.75 4.60
CA GLY A 627 42.60 26.86 3.55
C GLY A 627 43.26 27.06 2.18
N ASP A 628 44.18 28.03 2.02
CA ASP A 628 45.13 28.04 0.89
C ASP A 628 46.11 26.86 0.97
N TRP A 629 46.68 26.44 -0.15
CA TRP A 629 47.57 25.27 -0.21
C TRP A 629 49.01 25.68 -0.53
N LEU A 630 49.97 25.02 0.11
CA LEU A 630 51.40 25.12 -0.18
C LEU A 630 51.87 23.79 -0.75
N ILE A 631 52.20 23.72 -2.05
CA ILE A 631 52.68 22.50 -2.70
C ILE A 631 54.18 22.58 -2.93
N TRP A 632 54.93 21.56 -2.50
CA TRP A 632 56.37 21.45 -2.72
C TRP A 632 56.68 21.10 -4.18
N ASP A 633 57.43 21.96 -4.84
CA ASP A 633 58.05 21.68 -6.14
C ASP A 633 59.53 21.38 -5.92
N ALA A 634 59.92 20.10 -5.95
CA ALA A 634 61.32 19.71 -5.75
C ALA A 634 62.24 20.21 -6.88
N THR A 635 61.68 20.59 -8.04
CA THR A 635 62.44 21.18 -9.16
C THR A 635 62.90 22.60 -8.83
N GLN A 636 62.02 23.37 -8.19
CA GLN A 636 62.31 24.75 -7.78
C GLN A 636 62.81 24.85 -6.33
N VAL A 637 62.75 23.75 -5.57
CA VAL A 637 63.13 23.65 -4.15
C VAL A 637 62.40 24.70 -3.31
N LYS A 638 61.09 24.88 -3.59
CA LYS A 638 60.24 25.85 -2.89
C LYS A 638 58.80 25.37 -2.87
N TYR A 639 58.03 25.93 -1.95
CA TYR A 639 56.59 25.80 -1.97
C TYR A 639 55.96 26.79 -2.96
N VAL A 640 55.02 26.31 -3.76
CA VAL A 640 54.15 27.10 -4.63
C VAL A 640 52.81 27.24 -3.94
N GLY A 641 52.34 28.47 -3.77
CA GLY A 641 51.02 28.75 -3.20
C GLY A 641 49.92 28.56 -4.22
N ILE A 642 48.88 27.80 -3.87
CA ILE A 642 47.60 27.74 -4.59
C ILE A 642 46.56 28.41 -3.70
N PHE A 643 45.96 29.49 -4.20
CA PHE A 643 44.97 30.26 -3.46
C PHE A 643 43.57 29.72 -3.75
N GLN A 644 42.71 29.71 -2.73
CA GLN A 644 41.33 29.21 -2.85
C GLN A 644 40.51 29.90 -3.95
N SER A 645 40.91 31.09 -4.40
CA SER A 645 40.20 31.87 -5.41
C SER A 645 40.68 31.65 -6.86
N THR A 646 41.58 30.71 -7.11
CA THR A 646 42.20 30.56 -8.44
C THR A 646 41.53 29.46 -9.26
N ASP A 647 41.00 29.85 -10.43
CA ASP A 647 40.63 28.95 -11.52
C ASP A 647 41.83 28.02 -11.82
N TRP A 648 41.65 26.71 -11.69
CA TRP A 648 42.70 25.69 -11.81
C TRP A 648 43.47 25.80 -13.14
N THR A 649 42.84 26.40 -14.15
CA THR A 649 43.40 26.66 -15.48
C THR A 649 44.51 27.73 -15.51
N THR A 650 44.64 28.56 -14.47
CA THR A 650 45.62 29.66 -14.43
C THR A 650 46.98 29.27 -13.87
N ILE A 651 47.14 28.04 -13.38
CA ILE A 651 48.43 27.50 -12.93
C ILE A 651 49.27 27.16 -14.17
N ALA A 652 49.98 28.16 -14.70
CA ALA A 652 50.95 27.96 -15.76
C ALA A 652 52.08 27.03 -15.27
N ASN A 653 52.28 25.91 -15.98
CA ASN A 653 53.23 24.82 -15.70
C ASN A 653 52.74 23.74 -14.72
N ILE A 654 51.44 23.44 -14.65
CA ILE A 654 51.06 22.07 -14.30
C ILE A 654 51.67 21.18 -15.40
N PRO A 655 52.61 20.27 -15.07
CA PRO A 655 53.23 19.44 -16.10
C PRO A 655 52.14 18.61 -16.79
N ASP A 656 52.22 18.49 -18.12
CA ASP A 656 51.15 17.94 -18.97
C ASP A 656 50.66 16.54 -18.51
N ASN A 657 51.49 15.81 -17.75
CA ASN A 657 51.12 14.54 -17.14
C ASN A 657 50.02 14.64 -16.08
N VAL A 658 49.89 15.76 -15.37
CA VAL A 658 48.85 15.96 -14.34
C VAL A 658 47.53 16.40 -14.99
N THR A 659 47.54 17.30 -15.98
CA THR A 659 46.34 17.64 -16.74
C THR A 659 45.80 16.43 -17.51
N ASN A 660 46.68 15.66 -18.15
CA ASN A 660 46.28 14.43 -18.84
C ASN A 660 45.81 13.33 -17.88
N ALA A 661 46.36 13.27 -16.66
CA ALA A 661 45.88 12.33 -15.64
C ALA A 661 44.49 12.72 -15.12
N ILE A 662 44.22 14.01 -14.90
CA ILE A 662 42.91 14.50 -14.47
C ILE A 662 41.86 14.24 -15.55
N THR A 663 42.14 14.59 -16.81
CA THR A 663 41.21 14.34 -17.92
C THR A 663 41.02 12.85 -18.21
N ALA A 664 42.07 12.02 -18.04
CA ALA A 664 41.95 10.57 -18.17
C ALA A 664 41.15 9.93 -17.02
N VAL A 665 41.28 10.44 -15.80
CA VAL A 665 40.50 9.99 -14.64
C VAL A 665 39.03 10.41 -14.80
N GLU A 666 38.75 11.64 -15.22
CA GLU A 666 37.37 12.09 -15.52
C GLU A 666 36.72 11.22 -16.61
N LEU A 667 37.45 10.96 -17.70
CA LEU A 667 36.96 10.10 -18.78
C LEU A 667 36.77 8.64 -18.33
N GLN A 668 37.65 8.12 -17.47
CA GLN A 668 37.53 6.78 -16.91
C GLN A 668 36.34 6.67 -15.95
N VAL A 669 36.10 7.67 -15.10
CA VAL A 669 34.94 7.72 -14.20
C VAL A 669 33.63 7.78 -15.00
N GLU A 670 33.58 8.55 -16.08
CA GLU A 670 32.42 8.58 -16.99
C GLU A 670 32.19 7.21 -17.63
N THR A 671 33.27 6.55 -18.05
CA THR A 671 33.24 5.21 -18.66
C THR A 671 32.78 4.15 -17.66
N ASP A 672 33.29 4.19 -16.43
CA ASP A 672 32.94 3.24 -15.37
C ASP A 672 31.49 3.43 -14.91
N ARG A 673 30.99 4.67 -14.84
CA ARG A 673 29.57 4.95 -14.61
C ARG A 673 28.67 4.40 -15.72
N ALA A 674 29.08 4.57 -16.99
CA ALA A 674 28.35 4.01 -18.12
C ALA A 674 28.33 2.48 -18.08
N LEU A 675 29.46 1.84 -17.74
CA LEU A 675 29.57 0.39 -17.62
C LEU A 675 28.73 -0.15 -16.44
N ALA A 676 28.73 0.53 -15.30
CA ALA A 676 27.90 0.18 -14.15
C ALA A 676 26.39 0.29 -14.46
N ALA A 677 25.99 1.33 -15.21
CA ALA A 677 24.61 1.48 -15.68
C ALA A 677 24.20 0.36 -16.66
N GLU A 678 25.11 -0.04 -17.57
CA GLU A 678 24.88 -1.15 -18.49
C GLU A 678 24.76 -2.50 -17.75
N GLN A 679 25.59 -2.73 -16.73
CA GLN A 679 25.52 -3.92 -15.89
C GLN A 679 24.20 -3.99 -15.11
N ALA A 680 23.79 -2.88 -14.46
CA ALA A 680 22.51 -2.81 -13.75
C ALA A 680 21.31 -3.08 -14.67
N ASN A 681 21.37 -2.60 -15.91
CA ASN A 681 20.33 -2.89 -16.90
C ASN A 681 20.32 -4.38 -17.31
N THR A 682 21.50 -4.99 -17.44
CA THR A 682 21.64 -6.43 -17.74
C THR A 682 21.09 -7.29 -16.60
N ASP A 683 21.33 -6.91 -15.35
CA ASP A 683 20.83 -7.63 -14.18
C ASP A 683 19.30 -7.53 -14.06
N ASN A 684 18.73 -6.36 -14.39
CA ASN A 684 17.27 -6.16 -14.47
C ASN A 684 16.63 -7.02 -15.57
N ILE A 685 17.25 -7.11 -16.75
CA ILE A 685 16.77 -7.98 -17.84
C ILE A 685 16.82 -9.45 -17.43
N THR A 686 17.90 -9.86 -16.78
CA THR A 686 18.09 -11.25 -16.31
C THR A 686 17.04 -11.62 -15.26
N THR A 687 16.81 -10.73 -14.28
CA THR A 687 15.77 -10.91 -13.25
C THR A 687 14.38 -11.00 -13.85
N ASN A 688 14.02 -10.08 -14.76
CA ASN A 688 12.73 -10.11 -15.44
C ASN A 688 12.54 -11.38 -16.28
N THR A 689 13.60 -11.86 -16.94
CA THR A 689 13.57 -13.10 -17.72
C THR A 689 13.34 -14.31 -16.81
N LEU A 690 13.98 -14.35 -15.64
CA LEU A 690 13.82 -15.41 -14.66
C LEU A 690 12.41 -15.41 -14.05
N ASP A 691 11.84 -14.25 -13.77
CA ASP A 691 10.47 -14.11 -13.27
C ASP A 691 9.42 -14.50 -14.31
N ILE A 692 9.64 -14.16 -15.58
CA ILE A 692 8.79 -14.64 -16.69
C ILE A 692 8.87 -16.15 -16.79
N ALA A 693 10.07 -16.74 -16.72
CA ALA A 693 10.26 -18.18 -16.75
C ALA A 693 9.54 -18.88 -15.58
N LYS A 694 9.66 -18.35 -14.35
CA LYS A 694 8.94 -18.85 -13.17
C LYS A 694 7.43 -18.71 -13.29
N LYS A 695 6.93 -17.59 -13.82
CA LYS A 695 5.49 -17.40 -14.08
C LYS A 695 4.98 -18.42 -15.09
N ILE A 696 5.72 -18.68 -16.17
CA ILE A 696 5.38 -19.71 -17.15
C ILE A 696 5.32 -21.09 -16.48
N ASP A 697 6.29 -21.45 -15.64
CA ASP A 697 6.33 -22.74 -14.92
C ASP A 697 5.23 -22.89 -13.85
N SER A 698 4.84 -21.78 -13.21
CA SER A 698 3.72 -21.77 -12.25
C SER A 698 2.35 -21.94 -12.93
N VAL A 699 2.20 -21.42 -14.16
CA VAL A 699 0.97 -21.53 -14.94
C VAL A 699 0.81 -22.94 -15.53
N THR A 700 1.91 -23.64 -15.81
CA THR A 700 1.87 -25.03 -16.31
C THR A 700 1.60 -26.06 -15.21
N THR A 701 1.79 -25.72 -13.94
CA THR A 701 1.70 -26.68 -12.82
C THR A 701 0.41 -26.62 -12.01
N ASN A 702 -0.35 -25.51 -12.02
CA ASN A 702 -1.50 -25.31 -11.13
C ASN A 702 -2.89 -25.23 -11.77
N ASP A 703 -3.02 -25.32 -13.09
CA ASP A 703 -4.35 -25.37 -13.73
C ASP A 703 -4.68 -26.78 -14.20
N LEU A 704 -5.86 -27.26 -13.84
CA LEU A 704 -6.44 -28.58 -14.19
C LEU A 704 -6.78 -28.68 -15.70
N GLY A 705 -5.99 -28.01 -16.55
CA GLY A 705 -6.06 -27.99 -18.01
C GLY A 705 -4.86 -28.64 -18.70
N SER A 706 -4.05 -29.45 -18.00
CA SER A 706 -2.98 -30.25 -18.64
C SER A 706 -3.50 -31.19 -19.75
N ASP A 707 -4.81 -31.46 -19.78
CA ASP A 707 -5.48 -32.21 -20.86
C ASP A 707 -5.68 -31.42 -22.17
N ARG A 708 -5.54 -30.09 -22.20
CA ARG A 708 -5.70 -29.32 -23.45
C ARG A 708 -4.42 -29.16 -24.26
N ILE A 709 -3.24 -29.36 -23.65
CA ILE A 709 -1.97 -29.37 -24.38
C ILE A 709 -1.45 -30.80 -24.62
N ALA A 710 -1.93 -31.80 -23.85
CA ALA A 710 -1.62 -33.22 -24.07
C ALA A 710 -2.21 -33.83 -25.38
N ASN A 711 -3.02 -33.09 -26.13
CA ASN A 711 -3.49 -33.50 -27.46
C ASN A 711 -2.61 -33.03 -28.63
N MET A 712 -1.45 -32.44 -28.35
CA MET A 712 -0.41 -32.28 -29.37
C MET A 712 0.39 -33.58 -29.49
N VAL A 713 -0.09 -34.48 -30.35
CA VAL A 713 0.60 -35.73 -30.69
C VAL A 713 1.98 -35.37 -31.26
N SER A 714 3.06 -35.67 -30.52
CA SER A 714 4.41 -35.63 -31.05
C SER A 714 4.57 -36.77 -32.05
N ILE A 715 4.53 -36.47 -33.35
CA ILE A 715 4.71 -37.47 -34.41
C ILE A 715 6.18 -37.44 -34.83
N ALA A 716 6.88 -38.59 -34.77
CA ALA A 716 8.24 -38.68 -35.29
C ALA A 716 8.26 -38.37 -36.79
N LYS A 717 9.32 -37.76 -37.31
CA LYS A 717 9.41 -37.35 -38.72
C LYS A 717 9.10 -38.47 -39.72
N ALA A 718 9.48 -39.71 -39.39
CA ALA A 718 9.20 -40.89 -40.22
C ALA A 718 7.69 -41.20 -40.38
N ASP A 719 6.87 -40.82 -39.39
CA ASP A 719 5.43 -41.03 -39.37
C ASP A 719 4.68 -39.84 -39.99
N TYR A 720 5.22 -38.60 -39.88
CA TYR A 720 4.71 -37.44 -40.62
C TYR A 720 4.81 -37.63 -42.13
N ASP A 721 5.93 -38.18 -42.61
CA ASP A 721 6.18 -38.40 -44.04
C ASP A 721 5.23 -39.46 -44.65
N GLN A 722 4.43 -40.18 -43.83
CA GLN A 722 3.40 -41.13 -44.27
C GLN A 722 1.96 -40.56 -44.20
N LEU A 723 1.76 -39.35 -43.66
CA LEU A 723 0.43 -38.75 -43.55
C LEU A 723 -0.01 -38.12 -44.89
N VAL A 724 -1.24 -38.43 -45.30
CA VAL A 724 -1.91 -37.73 -46.42
C VAL A 724 -2.56 -36.46 -45.84
N PRO A 725 -2.19 -35.25 -46.28
CA PRO A 725 -2.69 -34.02 -45.68
C PRO A 725 -4.21 -33.89 -45.90
N VAL A 726 -4.93 -33.74 -44.80
CA VAL A 726 -6.37 -33.42 -44.79
C VAL A 726 -6.49 -31.91 -44.59
N ALA A 727 -7.36 -31.25 -45.35
CA ALA A 727 -7.57 -29.82 -45.20
C ALA A 727 -8.08 -29.50 -43.77
N ASN A 728 -7.49 -28.49 -43.13
CA ASN A 728 -7.79 -27.93 -41.80
C ASN A 728 -7.05 -28.51 -40.57
N THR A 729 -5.93 -29.21 -40.73
CA THR A 729 -5.08 -29.61 -39.59
C THR A 729 -3.68 -29.01 -39.69
N LEU A 730 -3.27 -28.24 -38.68
CA LEU A 730 -1.93 -27.68 -38.55
C LEU A 730 -1.02 -28.69 -37.82
N TYR A 731 0.06 -29.11 -38.47
CA TYR A 731 1.08 -29.97 -37.87
C TYR A 731 2.33 -29.14 -37.58
N ILE A 732 2.76 -29.07 -36.32
CA ILE A 732 3.97 -28.37 -35.90
C ILE A 732 5.06 -29.41 -35.66
N ILE A 733 6.17 -29.31 -36.39
CA ILE A 733 7.34 -30.17 -36.24
C ILE A 733 8.32 -29.48 -35.31
N VAL A 734 8.58 -30.05 -34.14
CA VAL A 734 9.62 -29.58 -33.22
C VAL A 734 10.90 -30.38 -33.53
N GLY A 735 11.96 -29.68 -33.94
CA GLY A 735 13.27 -30.23 -34.27
C GLY A 735 14.23 -30.14 -33.10
#